data_AF-B8LDS5-F1
#
_entry.id   AF-B8LDS5-F1
#
_cell.length_a   1.000
_cell.length_b   1.000
_cell.length_c   1.000
_cell.angle_alpha   90.00
_cell.angle_beta   90.00
_cell.angle_gamma   90.00
#
_symmetry.space_group_name_H-M   'P 1'
#
loop_
_entity.id
_entity.type
_entity.pdbx_description
1 polymer ?
#
loop_
_entity_poly.entity_id
_entity_poly.type
_entity_poly.pdbx_seq_one_letter_code
_entity_poly.pdbx_strand_id
1 'polypeptide(L)'
;MPPFRIAVGSCSHPSLPQHLWSIVHQRHPAAFVWGGDAIYADRYSGLNWTAVGLAYVAYGDDSAVDGNSYGAASVGDGNIDTSHAPQKKSGEWRFTFPPPSIHIDATPEVIRKWYQKQWNIDSYRQFVEGWDWNEYHPDLQLPDGNNNEAINVRPLIFGTIDDHDYGANNGDLTYRYKRESNLEFLEFIYSGVDGSVDSANGSCNAHVQDDGGQICIDGSQKSSNRRNKHNDPMYQRAIDGKGVFGVQLFDFASTKVSPKSMSDNILWGGGYWIPEEEALIDPDVIAKQTTHNDSINATQHILQSNYSTTHSVAIFLLDVRSNKTPWPKGKHHHHQSSTGDDDNNVPVLDFLGEEQWKWFQSALSNSKAAVNLIVSGLQVHPERFPNDGNIVEEWSKFPESQAKLYNLILNSGVKSPILVSGDVHMSQILRKDCIRSSDIPEEDENSRRPLPTKRPLVEVTTSGMTHSWGTSFSSQPKHHTLPLWPYSYFVSRTFMTICHFVCPWRDLVIRTADMRREEEAMRAMQPDSVGGARGKVGKQYDLGLNFGEFEFQFNEEGGGVVSFRVFGKGKDQPPKLQMTWSLDQLSGKSDLAGMTAKYPQDFLTMKRRGTKSKVSSSKDEWICVPYRGIAPALHEYTANAILFVTFCSLFFSPHVLLIAVFVVVRRRWTRRKEVEVS
;
A
#
# COMPACT_ATOMS: atom_id res chain seq x y z
N MET A 1 19.55 8.64 -22.26
CA MET A 1 18.68 7.51 -21.81
C MET A 1 17.34 8.08 -21.37
N PRO A 2 16.22 7.34 -21.51
CA PRO A 2 14.95 7.75 -20.91
C PRO A 2 15.12 7.90 -19.38
N PRO A 3 14.32 8.74 -18.72
CA PRO A 3 14.44 8.92 -17.28
C PRO A 3 14.04 7.64 -16.55
N PHE A 4 14.78 7.33 -15.49
CA PHE A 4 14.61 6.09 -14.74
C PHE A 4 13.38 6.16 -13.85
N ARG A 5 12.49 5.18 -13.98
CA ARG A 5 11.19 5.19 -13.32
C ARG A 5 10.93 3.93 -12.52
N ILE A 6 10.35 4.08 -11.34
CA ILE A 6 9.85 2.97 -10.52
C ILE A 6 8.38 3.25 -10.23
N ALA A 7 7.50 2.34 -10.64
CA ALA A 7 6.07 2.44 -10.36
C ALA A 7 5.73 1.72 -9.05
N VAL A 8 4.72 2.20 -8.35
CA VAL A 8 4.21 1.60 -7.12
C VAL A 8 2.69 1.61 -7.14
N GLY A 9 2.07 0.54 -6.64
CA GLY A 9 0.63 0.48 -6.50
C GLY A 9 0.16 -0.50 -5.43
N SER A 10 -1.06 -0.28 -4.96
CA SER A 10 -1.73 -1.09 -3.96
C SER A 10 -3.25 -1.06 -4.19
N CYS A 11 -3.97 -2.02 -3.62
CA CYS A 11 -5.42 -2.17 -3.67
C CYS A 11 -5.95 -2.47 -5.08
N SER A 12 -5.45 -3.58 -5.62
CA SER A 12 -5.80 -4.12 -6.92
C SER A 12 -6.70 -5.35 -6.75
N HIS A 13 -8.00 -5.15 -6.62
CA HIS A 13 -8.95 -6.26 -6.50
C HIS A 13 -9.20 -6.93 -7.86
N PRO A 14 -8.84 -8.22 -8.05
CA PRO A 14 -8.88 -8.86 -9.38
C PRO A 14 -10.28 -8.98 -10.01
N SER A 15 -11.35 -8.89 -9.21
CA SER A 15 -12.74 -8.88 -9.73
C SER A 15 -13.26 -7.51 -10.16
N LEU A 16 -12.50 -6.43 -9.93
CA LEU A 16 -12.91 -5.07 -10.30
C LEU A 16 -12.26 -4.63 -11.61
N PRO A 17 -12.83 -3.63 -12.31
CA PRO A 17 -12.25 -3.09 -13.54
C PRO A 17 -10.81 -2.59 -13.35
N GLN A 18 -9.91 -3.09 -14.19
CA GLN A 18 -8.47 -2.90 -14.11
C GLN A 18 -8.00 -1.71 -14.96
N HIS A 19 -8.41 -0.50 -14.56
CA HIS A 19 -8.24 0.69 -15.40
C HIS A 19 -6.80 1.18 -15.57
N LEU A 20 -5.89 0.84 -14.66
CA LEU A 20 -4.59 1.52 -14.57
C LEU A 20 -3.44 0.76 -15.24
N TRP A 21 -3.50 -0.57 -15.41
CA TRP A 21 -2.38 -1.34 -15.94
C TRP A 21 -1.92 -0.90 -17.32
N SER A 22 -2.86 -0.59 -18.22
CA SER A 22 -2.52 -0.06 -19.56
C SER A 22 -1.76 1.27 -19.50
N ILE A 23 -2.03 2.08 -18.47
CA ILE A 23 -1.35 3.36 -18.24
C ILE A 23 0.03 3.09 -17.65
N VAL A 24 0.12 2.24 -16.61
CA VAL A 24 1.40 1.82 -16.00
C VAL A 24 2.34 1.25 -17.06
N HIS A 25 1.84 0.36 -17.92
CA HIS A 25 2.61 -0.24 -19.02
C HIS A 25 3.23 0.82 -19.94
N GLN A 26 2.46 1.82 -20.37
CA GLN A 26 2.96 2.89 -21.26
C GLN A 26 3.97 3.83 -20.61
N ARG A 27 4.16 3.78 -19.29
CA ARG A 27 5.18 4.58 -18.60
C ARG A 27 6.55 3.92 -18.61
N HIS A 28 6.62 2.65 -19.03
CA HIS A 28 7.82 1.82 -19.13
C HIS A 28 8.69 1.86 -17.85
N PRO A 29 8.13 1.53 -16.66
CA PRO A 29 8.90 1.56 -15.42
C PRO A 29 9.93 0.43 -15.36
N ALA A 30 11.09 0.68 -14.73
CA ALA A 30 12.11 -0.32 -14.46
C ALA A 30 11.63 -1.41 -13.50
N ALA A 31 10.79 -1.03 -12.54
CA ALA A 31 10.19 -1.91 -11.58
C ALA A 31 8.77 -1.48 -11.24
N PHE A 32 7.97 -2.45 -10.82
CA PHE A 32 6.69 -2.20 -10.15
C PHE A 32 6.70 -2.82 -8.76
N VAL A 33 6.44 -1.98 -7.77
CA VAL A 33 6.40 -2.38 -6.38
C VAL A 33 4.96 -2.46 -5.89
N TRP A 34 4.54 -3.65 -5.49
CA TRP A 34 3.31 -3.83 -4.74
C TRP A 34 3.48 -3.28 -3.32
N GLY A 35 2.69 -2.26 -2.98
CA GLY A 35 2.60 -1.72 -1.62
C GLY A 35 1.57 -2.44 -0.76
N GLY A 36 1.26 -3.71 -1.06
CA GLY A 36 0.18 -4.49 -0.44
C GLY A 36 -1.11 -4.55 -1.26
N ASP A 37 -2.07 -5.36 -0.83
CA ASP A 37 -3.41 -5.55 -1.39
C ASP A 37 -3.40 -5.88 -2.88
N ALA A 38 -2.50 -6.80 -3.25
CA ALA A 38 -2.45 -7.36 -4.60
C ALA A 38 -3.65 -8.27 -4.88
N ILE A 39 -4.23 -8.85 -3.82
CA ILE A 39 -5.44 -9.67 -3.83
C ILE A 39 -6.31 -9.36 -2.60
N TYR A 40 -7.52 -9.91 -2.59
CA TYR A 40 -8.55 -9.72 -1.55
C TYR A 40 -9.12 -11.09 -1.18
N ALA A 41 -8.28 -11.91 -0.55
CA ALA A 41 -8.54 -13.33 -0.41
C ALA A 41 -9.55 -13.64 0.70
N ASP A 42 -9.39 -13.00 1.85
CA ASP A 42 -10.32 -13.12 2.97
C ASP A 42 -11.58 -12.30 2.71
N ARG A 43 -12.74 -12.95 2.80
CA ARG A 43 -14.00 -12.26 2.49
C ARG A 43 -15.20 -12.87 3.18
N TYR A 44 -16.21 -12.03 3.39
CA TYR A 44 -17.55 -12.47 3.72
C TYR A 44 -18.37 -12.64 2.43
N SER A 45 -18.95 -13.83 2.26
CA SER A 45 -19.90 -14.15 1.19
C SER A 45 -21.33 -14.20 1.73
N GLY A 46 -22.33 -14.03 0.88
CA GLY A 46 -23.75 -14.24 1.24
C GLY A 46 -24.53 -13.00 1.72
N LEU A 47 -23.87 -11.87 2.02
CA LEU A 47 -24.55 -10.59 2.31
C LEU A 47 -25.12 -9.97 1.02
N ASN A 48 -26.23 -10.52 0.52
CA ASN A 48 -26.97 -9.94 -0.59
C ASN A 48 -28.07 -9.01 -0.07
N TRP A 49 -27.77 -7.72 0.10
CA TRP A 49 -28.77 -6.73 0.52
C TRP A 49 -29.99 -6.63 -0.42
N THR A 50 -29.91 -7.12 -1.66
CA THR A 50 -31.08 -7.20 -2.54
C THR A 50 -32.11 -8.25 -2.09
N ALA A 51 -31.76 -9.13 -1.15
CA ALA A 51 -32.67 -10.09 -0.52
C ALA A 51 -33.48 -9.46 0.63
N VAL A 52 -33.17 -8.23 1.06
CA VAL A 52 -34.04 -7.48 1.99
C VAL A 52 -35.25 -6.98 1.21
N GLY A 53 -36.42 -7.54 1.49
CA GLY A 53 -37.63 -7.18 0.77
C GLY A 53 -38.90 -7.73 1.40
N LEU A 54 -40.03 -7.31 0.85
CA LEU A 54 -41.34 -7.86 1.15
C LEU A 54 -41.69 -8.85 0.05
N ALA A 55 -41.71 -10.15 0.34
CA ALA A 55 -42.03 -11.21 -0.61
C ALA A 55 -43.40 -11.82 -0.29
N TYR A 56 -44.23 -12.06 -1.31
CA TYR A 56 -45.51 -12.75 -1.15
C TYR A 56 -45.31 -14.25 -1.24
N VAL A 57 -45.52 -14.97 -0.12
CA VAL A 57 -45.37 -16.42 -0.06
C VAL A 57 -46.76 -17.05 -0.09
N ALA A 58 -47.08 -17.77 -1.16
CA ALA A 58 -48.32 -18.52 -1.27
C ALA A 58 -48.21 -19.83 -0.45
N TYR A 59 -49.21 -20.14 0.37
CA TYR A 59 -49.28 -21.42 1.05
C TYR A 59 -49.69 -22.50 0.04
N GLY A 60 -48.79 -23.42 -0.29
CA GLY A 60 -49.09 -24.55 -1.18
C GLY A 60 -47.92 -25.24 -1.88
N ASP A 61 -46.67 -25.01 -1.51
CA ASP A 61 -45.52 -25.70 -2.12
C ASP A 61 -44.51 -26.11 -1.02
N ASP A 62 -44.84 -27.17 -0.27
CA ASP A 62 -43.95 -27.78 0.74
C ASP A 62 -42.89 -28.70 0.11
N SER A 63 -42.50 -28.45 -1.14
CA SER A 63 -41.48 -29.21 -1.86
C SER A 63 -40.45 -28.34 -2.56
N ALA A 64 -39.76 -27.47 -1.82
CA ALA A 64 -38.41 -26.99 -2.15
C ALA A 64 -37.83 -26.15 -0.99
N VAL A 65 -37.41 -26.81 0.08
CA VAL A 65 -36.42 -26.22 1.00
C VAL A 65 -35.09 -26.88 0.71
N ASP A 66 -34.56 -26.63 -0.49
CA ASP A 66 -33.12 -26.73 -0.77
C ASP A 66 -32.68 -25.36 -1.26
N GLY A 67 -31.99 -24.64 -0.38
CA GLY A 67 -31.53 -23.29 -0.63
C GLY A 67 -30.39 -23.28 -1.66
N ASN A 68 -30.69 -23.07 -2.94
CA ASN A 68 -29.73 -22.53 -3.92
C ASN A 68 -30.30 -22.18 -5.32
N SER A 69 -31.51 -21.66 -5.43
CA SER A 69 -32.07 -21.30 -6.75
C SER A 69 -32.85 -19.98 -6.76
N TYR A 70 -32.13 -18.86 -6.78
CA TYR A 70 -32.70 -17.59 -7.23
C TYR A 70 -32.61 -17.49 -8.76
N GLY A 71 -33.50 -18.20 -9.44
CA GLY A 71 -33.73 -18.03 -10.88
C GLY A 71 -34.64 -16.83 -11.12
N ALA A 72 -34.13 -15.79 -11.78
CA ALA A 72 -34.96 -14.70 -12.30
C ALA A 72 -35.91 -15.27 -13.37
N ALA A 73 -37.22 -15.27 -13.10
CA ALA A 73 -38.20 -15.65 -14.10
C ALA A 73 -38.21 -14.62 -15.23
N SER A 74 -37.72 -15.02 -16.41
CA SER A 74 -37.92 -14.34 -17.68
C SER A 74 -39.39 -14.39 -18.06
N VAL A 75 -39.98 -13.24 -18.36
CA VAL A 75 -41.34 -13.13 -18.90
C VAL A 75 -41.30 -13.64 -20.34
N GLY A 76 -41.79 -14.86 -20.56
CA GLY A 76 -42.04 -15.43 -21.89
C GLY A 76 -43.49 -15.21 -22.29
N ASP A 77 -43.68 -14.61 -23.47
CA ASP A 77 -44.98 -14.47 -24.15
C ASP A 77 -45.57 -15.86 -24.44
N GLY A 78 -46.76 -16.13 -23.90
CA GLY A 78 -47.50 -17.36 -24.15
C GLY A 78 -48.97 -17.23 -23.77
N ASN A 79 -49.85 -17.41 -24.75
CA ASN A 79 -51.32 -17.42 -24.72
C ASN A 79 -51.95 -17.83 -23.38
N ILE A 80 -52.79 -16.95 -22.82
CA ILE A 80 -53.64 -17.24 -21.66
C ILE A 80 -54.98 -17.80 -22.16
N ASP A 81 -55.20 -19.08 -21.90
CA ASP A 81 -56.50 -19.74 -21.98
C ASP A 81 -57.39 -19.26 -20.82
N THR A 82 -58.51 -18.60 -21.11
CA THR A 82 -59.37 -17.92 -20.13
C THR A 82 -60.56 -18.76 -19.68
N SER A 83 -60.37 -20.07 -19.46
CA SER A 83 -61.35 -20.86 -18.74
C SER A 83 -60.73 -21.44 -17.48
N HIS A 84 -60.89 -20.73 -16.35
CA HIS A 84 -61.04 -21.24 -14.97
C HIS A 84 -60.86 -20.05 -14.02
N ALA A 85 -61.85 -19.78 -13.17
CA ALA A 85 -61.78 -18.74 -12.16
C ALA A 85 -60.62 -19.04 -11.18
N PRO A 86 -59.72 -18.10 -10.87
CA PRO A 86 -58.60 -18.37 -9.98
C PRO A 86 -59.12 -18.56 -8.55
N GLN A 87 -58.98 -19.76 -8.01
CA GLN A 87 -59.08 -19.97 -6.56
C GLN A 87 -58.09 -19.02 -5.88
N LYS A 88 -58.57 -18.22 -4.92
CA LYS A 88 -57.75 -17.37 -4.06
C LYS A 88 -56.73 -18.26 -3.33
N LYS A 89 -55.51 -18.37 -3.84
CA LYS A 89 -54.38 -18.92 -3.08
C LYS A 89 -54.10 -17.97 -1.93
N SER A 90 -54.35 -18.40 -0.70
CA SER A 90 -53.98 -17.65 0.50
C SER A 90 -52.46 -17.64 0.62
N GLY A 91 -51.88 -16.44 0.65
CA GLY A 91 -50.47 -16.21 0.88
C GLY A 91 -50.25 -15.06 1.84
N GLU A 92 -49.09 -15.03 2.48
CA GLU A 92 -48.70 -13.99 3.42
C GLU A 92 -47.48 -13.23 2.90
N TRP A 93 -47.45 -11.93 3.16
CA TRP A 93 -46.26 -11.11 2.91
C TRP A 93 -45.25 -11.35 4.03
N ARG A 94 -44.08 -11.90 3.67
CA ARG A 94 -42.97 -12.07 4.60
C ARG A 94 -41.85 -11.09 4.31
N PHE A 95 -41.29 -10.54 5.37
CA PHE A 95 -40.00 -9.87 5.31
C PHE A 95 -38.91 -10.92 5.14
N THR A 96 -38.17 -10.83 4.04
CA THR A 96 -36.99 -11.66 3.82
C THR A 96 -35.77 -10.88 4.27
N PHE A 97 -34.85 -11.59 4.93
CA PHE A 97 -33.53 -11.08 5.29
C PHE A 97 -32.48 -11.84 4.47
N PRO A 98 -31.34 -11.22 4.12
CA PRO A 98 -30.24 -11.94 3.51
C PRO A 98 -29.81 -13.09 4.41
N PRO A 99 -29.36 -14.21 3.82
CA PRO A 99 -28.73 -15.26 4.61
C PRO A 99 -27.53 -14.67 5.38
N PRO A 100 -27.20 -15.23 6.54
CA PRO A 100 -26.04 -14.78 7.31
C PRO A 100 -24.79 -14.86 6.45
N SER A 101 -23.92 -13.87 6.60
CA SER A 101 -22.64 -13.86 5.89
C SER A 101 -21.81 -15.08 6.29
N ILE A 102 -21.35 -15.84 5.31
CA ILE A 102 -20.39 -16.93 5.50
C ILE A 102 -19.00 -16.35 5.27
N HIS A 103 -18.18 -16.39 6.31
CA HIS A 103 -16.77 -16.06 6.22
C HIS A 103 -16.04 -17.12 5.39
N ILE A 104 -15.27 -16.69 4.40
CA ILE A 104 -14.42 -17.54 3.56
C ILE A 104 -12.99 -17.19 3.94
N ASP A 105 -12.36 -18.06 4.72
CA ASP A 105 -10.95 -17.99 5.06
C ASP A 105 -10.10 -17.89 3.78
N ALA A 106 -9.11 -16.99 3.81
CA ALA A 106 -7.99 -17.01 2.90
C ALA A 106 -7.16 -18.29 3.12
N THR A 107 -7.55 -19.41 2.53
CA THR A 107 -6.71 -20.62 2.48
C THR A 107 -5.68 -20.48 1.34
N PRO A 108 -4.58 -21.24 1.35
CA PRO A 108 -3.60 -21.21 0.26
C PRO A 108 -4.21 -21.46 -1.12
N GLU A 109 -5.21 -22.34 -1.22
CA GLU A 109 -5.92 -22.60 -2.46
C GLU A 109 -6.75 -21.38 -2.92
N VAL A 110 -7.41 -20.69 -1.98
CA VAL A 110 -8.18 -19.47 -2.27
C VAL A 110 -7.25 -18.37 -2.74
N ILE A 111 -6.13 -18.15 -2.03
CA ILE A 111 -5.09 -17.18 -2.38
C ILE A 111 -4.53 -17.46 -3.78
N ARG A 112 -4.16 -18.72 -4.07
CA ARG A 112 -3.67 -19.13 -5.39
C ARG A 112 -4.68 -18.82 -6.49
N LYS A 113 -5.95 -19.12 -6.29
CA LYS A 113 -7.03 -18.80 -7.25
C LYS A 113 -7.15 -17.30 -7.50
N TRP A 114 -6.94 -16.47 -6.49
CA TRP A 114 -6.93 -15.02 -6.64
C TRP A 114 -5.71 -14.52 -7.43
N TYR A 115 -4.51 -15.04 -7.17
CA TYR A 115 -3.34 -14.70 -7.96
C TYR A 115 -3.46 -15.16 -9.41
N GLN A 116 -3.99 -16.35 -9.67
CA GLN A 116 -4.32 -16.82 -11.02
C GLN A 116 -5.33 -15.89 -11.70
N LYS A 117 -6.33 -15.41 -10.97
CA LYS A 117 -7.29 -14.44 -11.48
C LYS A 117 -6.61 -13.12 -11.85
N GLN A 118 -5.68 -12.63 -11.02
CA GLN A 118 -4.90 -11.43 -11.30
C GLN A 118 -4.02 -11.63 -12.55
N TRP A 119 -3.36 -12.78 -12.69
CA TRP A 119 -2.57 -13.15 -13.87
C TRP A 119 -3.38 -13.28 -15.16
N ASN A 120 -4.66 -13.63 -15.05
CA ASN A 120 -5.59 -13.73 -16.18
C ASN A 120 -6.16 -12.38 -16.65
N ILE A 121 -5.73 -11.27 -16.05
CA ILE A 121 -6.06 -9.93 -16.53
C ILE A 121 -5.10 -9.56 -17.65
N ASP A 122 -5.60 -9.48 -18.89
CA ASP A 122 -4.79 -9.23 -20.10
C ASP A 122 -3.85 -8.04 -19.96
N SER A 123 -4.34 -6.90 -19.46
CA SER A 123 -3.51 -5.69 -19.30
C SER A 123 -2.42 -5.83 -18.24
N TYR A 124 -2.64 -6.66 -17.20
CA TYR A 124 -1.61 -6.94 -16.19
C TYR A 124 -0.60 -7.93 -16.74
N ARG A 125 -1.06 -8.97 -17.44
CA ARG A 125 -0.19 -9.94 -18.11
C ARG A 125 0.73 -9.28 -19.13
N GLN A 126 0.18 -8.45 -20.02
CA GLN A 126 0.96 -7.65 -20.98
C GLN A 126 1.99 -6.77 -20.27
N PHE A 127 1.64 -6.20 -19.12
CA PHE A 127 2.57 -5.42 -18.32
C PHE A 127 3.75 -6.26 -17.81
N VAL A 128 3.49 -7.47 -17.32
CA VAL A 128 4.54 -8.39 -16.81
C VAL A 128 5.37 -9.00 -17.95
N GLU A 129 4.73 -9.33 -19.08
CA GLU A 129 5.39 -9.88 -20.28
C GLU A 129 6.34 -8.88 -20.93
N GLY A 130 6.14 -7.59 -20.71
CA GLY A 130 7.03 -6.52 -21.13
C GLY A 130 6.64 -5.89 -22.46
N TRP A 131 7.60 -5.19 -23.07
CA TRP A 131 7.46 -4.46 -24.33
C TRP A 131 8.75 -4.51 -25.15
N ASP A 132 8.64 -4.37 -26.47
CA ASP A 132 9.82 -4.31 -27.35
C ASP A 132 10.53 -2.96 -27.23
N TRP A 133 11.75 -2.96 -26.68
CA TRP A 133 12.56 -1.75 -26.53
C TRP A 133 12.70 -0.95 -27.83
N ASN A 134 12.91 -1.63 -28.96
CA ASN A 134 13.20 -0.98 -30.23
C ASN A 134 11.97 -0.26 -30.80
N GLU A 135 10.76 -0.74 -30.49
CA GLU A 135 9.51 -0.09 -30.87
C GLU A 135 9.34 1.26 -30.14
N TYR A 136 9.73 1.33 -28.87
CA TYR A 136 9.49 2.50 -28.03
C TYR A 136 10.65 3.50 -27.98
N HIS A 137 11.84 3.07 -28.37
CA HIS A 137 13.05 3.88 -28.38
C HIS A 137 13.82 3.79 -29.72
N PRO A 138 13.17 4.11 -30.86
CA PRO A 138 13.76 3.92 -32.19
C PRO A 138 15.02 4.76 -32.43
N ASP A 139 15.17 5.87 -31.69
CA ASP A 139 16.31 6.78 -31.80
C ASP A 139 17.46 6.45 -30.84
N LEU A 140 17.30 5.48 -29.94
CA LEU A 140 18.32 5.09 -28.97
C LEU A 140 19.02 3.81 -29.43
N GLN A 141 20.26 3.96 -29.89
CA GLN A 141 21.12 2.82 -30.22
C GLN A 141 21.56 2.10 -28.94
N LEU A 142 21.43 0.78 -28.94
CA LEU A 142 21.97 -0.08 -27.90
C LEU A 142 23.51 -0.03 -27.93
N PRO A 143 24.18 -0.06 -26.76
CA PRO A 143 25.64 -0.01 -26.68
C PRO A 143 26.39 -1.08 -27.50
N ASP A 144 25.75 -2.20 -27.86
CA ASP A 144 26.34 -3.30 -28.62
C ASP A 144 26.18 -3.17 -30.16
N GLY A 145 25.42 -2.18 -30.64
CA GLY A 145 25.17 -1.96 -32.07
C GLY A 145 24.36 -3.06 -32.77
N ASN A 146 23.79 -4.02 -32.03
CA ASN A 146 23.07 -5.16 -32.60
C ASN A 146 21.56 -4.87 -32.70
N ASN A 147 21.16 -4.05 -33.68
CA ASN A 147 19.78 -3.58 -33.83
C ASN A 147 18.82 -4.61 -34.50
N ASN A 148 19.25 -5.85 -34.73
CA ASN A 148 18.50 -6.83 -35.54
C ASN A 148 17.65 -7.82 -34.72
N GLU A 149 17.77 -7.86 -33.40
CA GLU A 149 16.93 -8.70 -32.53
C GLU A 149 16.02 -7.81 -31.65
N ALA A 150 14.73 -8.14 -31.60
CA ALA A 150 13.77 -7.47 -30.72
C ALA A 150 14.16 -7.70 -29.26
N ILE A 151 14.50 -6.64 -28.52
CA ILE A 151 14.83 -6.74 -27.09
C ILE A 151 13.54 -6.55 -26.30
N ASN A 152 12.96 -7.65 -25.85
CA ASN A 152 11.82 -7.59 -24.95
C ASN A 152 12.29 -7.17 -23.54
N VAL A 153 11.84 -5.99 -23.11
CA VAL A 153 12.13 -5.41 -21.81
C VAL A 153 10.90 -5.56 -20.92
N ARG A 154 11.11 -6.08 -19.73
CA ARG A 154 10.07 -6.26 -18.72
C ARG A 154 10.37 -5.43 -17.46
N PRO A 155 9.35 -5.11 -16.66
CA PRO A 155 9.51 -4.47 -15.35
C PRO A 155 9.80 -5.53 -14.26
N LEU A 156 10.69 -5.23 -13.31
CA LEU A 156 10.90 -6.13 -12.17
C LEU A 156 9.71 -6.00 -11.21
N ILE A 157 9.02 -7.11 -10.93
CA ILE A 157 7.87 -7.12 -10.02
C ILE A 157 8.30 -7.64 -8.65
N PHE A 158 7.93 -6.92 -7.60
CA PHE A 158 8.10 -7.35 -6.22
C PHE A 158 7.18 -6.52 -5.31
N GLY A 159 7.17 -6.79 -4.01
CA GLY A 159 6.47 -5.95 -3.06
C GLY A 159 6.17 -6.64 -1.73
N THR A 160 5.30 -6.03 -0.94
CA THR A 160 4.94 -6.51 0.39
C THR A 160 3.72 -7.42 0.31
N ILE A 161 3.73 -8.51 1.09
CA ILE A 161 2.54 -9.35 1.22
C ILE A 161 1.45 -8.63 2.00
N ASP A 162 0.27 -8.57 1.42
CA ASP A 162 -0.97 -8.16 2.06
C ASP A 162 -2.14 -8.58 1.18
N ASP A 163 -3.09 -9.36 1.72
CA ASP A 163 -4.26 -9.87 1.02
C ASP A 163 -5.56 -9.13 1.40
N HIS A 164 -5.41 -7.96 2.03
CA HIS A 164 -6.48 -7.03 2.40
C HIS A 164 -7.62 -7.66 3.20
N ASP A 165 -7.29 -8.13 4.40
CA ASP A 165 -8.21 -8.84 5.29
C ASP A 165 -9.02 -7.94 6.24
N TYR A 166 -8.83 -6.62 6.18
CA TYR A 166 -9.38 -5.67 7.15
C TYR A 166 -9.08 -6.04 8.62
N GLY A 167 -7.99 -6.77 8.89
CA GLY A 167 -7.60 -7.24 10.22
C GLY A 167 -8.53 -8.30 10.82
N ALA A 168 -9.25 -9.07 10.00
CA ALA A 168 -10.31 -9.97 10.46
C ALA A 168 -9.79 -11.29 11.05
N ASN A 169 -8.70 -11.90 10.55
CA ASN A 169 -8.09 -13.08 11.17
C ASN A 169 -6.73 -13.56 10.63
N ASN A 170 -6.15 -12.93 9.59
CA ASN A 170 -4.90 -13.41 8.97
C ASN A 170 -3.79 -12.35 8.82
N GLY A 171 -4.03 -11.11 9.22
CA GLY A 171 -3.06 -10.03 9.15
C GLY A 171 -2.05 -9.96 10.30
N ASP A 172 -1.76 -11.08 10.98
CA ASP A 172 -0.78 -11.15 12.07
C ASP A 172 -0.16 -12.56 12.20
N LEU A 173 0.79 -12.72 13.14
CA LEU A 173 1.54 -13.96 13.34
C LEU A 173 0.69 -15.18 13.73
N THR A 174 -0.56 -14.98 14.14
CA THR A 174 -1.49 -16.07 14.50
C THR A 174 -2.14 -16.73 13.29
N TYR A 175 -1.93 -16.19 12.09
CA TYR A 175 -2.45 -16.75 10.86
C TYR A 175 -1.85 -18.12 10.53
N ARG A 176 -2.69 -19.15 10.56
CA ARG A 176 -2.27 -20.56 10.39
C ARG A 176 -1.64 -20.89 9.03
N TYR A 177 -1.98 -20.15 7.97
CA TYR A 177 -1.49 -20.40 6.60
C TYR A 177 -0.46 -19.37 6.15
N LYS A 178 0.19 -18.69 7.09
CA LYS A 178 1.15 -17.63 6.81
C LYS A 178 2.24 -18.08 5.83
N ARG A 179 2.90 -19.20 6.14
CA ARG A 179 4.03 -19.70 5.34
C ARG A 179 3.58 -20.04 3.92
N GLU A 180 2.47 -20.76 3.78
CA GLU A 180 1.92 -21.15 2.49
C GLU A 180 1.47 -19.93 1.69
N SER A 181 0.85 -18.94 2.35
CA SER A 181 0.42 -17.68 1.71
C SER A 181 1.60 -16.84 1.23
N ASN A 182 2.67 -16.79 2.02
CA ASN A 182 3.95 -16.18 1.64
C ASN A 182 4.51 -16.83 0.36
N LEU A 183 4.50 -18.16 0.30
CA LEU A 183 4.95 -18.89 -0.89
C LEU A 183 4.05 -18.62 -2.09
N GLU A 184 2.72 -18.63 -1.95
CA GLU A 184 1.81 -18.29 -3.06
C GLU A 184 2.00 -16.86 -3.57
N PHE A 185 2.22 -15.90 -2.67
CA PHE A 185 2.53 -14.52 -3.06
C PHE A 185 3.85 -14.45 -3.83
N LEU A 186 4.87 -15.20 -3.39
CA LEU A 186 6.14 -15.27 -4.11
C LEU A 186 5.97 -15.92 -5.48
N GLU A 187 5.28 -17.06 -5.59
CA GLU A 187 4.98 -17.67 -6.90
C GLU A 187 4.28 -16.69 -7.85
N PHE A 188 3.39 -15.84 -7.32
CA PHE A 188 2.74 -14.79 -8.09
C PHE A 188 3.70 -13.69 -8.55
N ILE A 189 4.51 -13.09 -7.68
CA ILE A 189 5.41 -12.00 -8.11
C ILE A 189 6.58 -12.50 -8.98
N TYR A 190 6.93 -13.78 -8.88
CA TYR A 190 7.87 -14.45 -9.78
C TYR A 190 7.20 -15.00 -11.04
N SER A 191 5.87 -14.98 -11.15
CA SER A 191 5.19 -15.45 -12.36
C SER A 191 5.58 -14.60 -13.57
N GLY A 192 6.02 -15.25 -14.64
CA GLY A 192 6.63 -14.61 -15.81
C GLY A 192 8.15 -14.46 -15.75
N VAL A 193 8.81 -14.69 -14.61
CA VAL A 193 10.28 -14.76 -14.50
C VAL A 193 10.79 -16.10 -15.02
N ASP A 194 10.06 -17.19 -14.74
CA ASP A 194 10.31 -18.53 -15.25
C ASP A 194 9.50 -18.78 -16.53
N GLY A 195 10.18 -19.19 -17.60
CA GLY A 195 9.55 -19.52 -18.89
C GLY A 195 8.73 -20.82 -18.89
N SER A 196 8.27 -21.31 -17.74
CA SER A 196 7.44 -22.52 -17.64
C SER A 196 5.97 -22.15 -17.46
N VAL A 197 5.36 -21.65 -18.53
CA VAL A 197 3.94 -21.93 -18.76
C VAL A 197 3.88 -23.35 -19.32
N ASP A 198 4.02 -24.34 -18.44
CA ASP A 198 3.43 -25.68 -18.64
C ASP A 198 2.31 -25.85 -17.62
N SER A 199 1.41 -24.87 -17.57
CA SER A 199 0.07 -25.02 -17.01
C SER A 199 -0.81 -25.83 -17.98
N ALA A 200 -0.42 -27.08 -18.22
CA ALA A 200 -1.28 -28.05 -18.88
C ALA A 200 -1.20 -29.48 -18.31
N ASN A 201 -0.22 -29.81 -17.46
CA ASN A 201 -0.24 -31.09 -16.73
C ASN A 201 0.16 -30.90 -15.27
N GLY A 202 -0.76 -31.27 -14.39
CA GLY A 202 -0.69 -31.03 -12.96
C GLY A 202 0.41 -31.79 -12.20
N SER A 203 0.47 -31.44 -10.91
CA SER A 203 1.19 -32.12 -9.82
C SER A 203 2.65 -31.70 -9.60
N CYS A 204 2.84 -30.55 -8.95
CA CYS A 204 3.75 -30.50 -7.81
C CYS A 204 2.90 -30.50 -6.54
N ASN A 205 2.49 -31.70 -6.09
CA ASN A 205 1.96 -31.87 -4.74
C ASN A 205 3.11 -31.72 -3.74
N ALA A 206 3.14 -30.60 -3.03
CA ALA A 206 3.95 -30.47 -1.82
C ALA A 206 3.30 -31.30 -0.70
N HIS A 207 3.61 -32.58 -0.65
CA HIS A 207 3.51 -33.34 0.59
C HIS A 207 4.88 -33.31 1.26
N VAL A 208 4.93 -32.71 2.45
CA VAL A 208 6.05 -32.81 3.36
C VAL A 208 6.20 -34.27 3.75
N GLN A 209 7.28 -34.91 3.31
CA GLN A 209 7.75 -36.14 3.91
C GLN A 209 9.24 -35.97 4.16
N ASP A 210 9.59 -36.07 5.45
CA ASP A 210 10.95 -36.22 5.94
C ASP A 210 11.56 -37.45 5.26
N ASP A 211 12.45 -37.22 4.30
CA ASP A 211 13.66 -38.01 4.05
C ASP A 211 14.27 -37.54 2.72
N GLY A 212 15.57 -37.22 2.76
CA GLY A 212 16.26 -36.51 1.68
C GLY A 212 16.10 -37.15 0.29
N GLY A 213 15.74 -36.34 -0.71
CA GLY A 213 15.67 -36.80 -2.09
C GLY A 213 15.23 -35.75 -3.13
N GLN A 214 16.22 -35.29 -3.89
CA GLN A 214 16.19 -34.95 -5.33
C GLN A 214 15.43 -33.71 -5.85
N ILE A 215 16.23 -32.69 -6.19
CA ILE A 215 15.87 -31.49 -6.96
C ILE A 215 15.64 -31.90 -8.42
N CYS A 216 14.47 -31.60 -8.98
CA CYS A 216 14.23 -31.69 -10.42
C CYS A 216 14.98 -30.53 -11.11
N ILE A 217 16.11 -30.82 -11.74
CA ILE A 217 16.79 -29.88 -12.64
C ILE A 217 16.39 -30.30 -14.05
N ASP A 218 15.49 -29.55 -14.68
CA ASP A 218 15.22 -29.70 -16.10
C ASP A 218 16.41 -29.13 -16.89
N GLY A 219 17.19 -30.04 -17.46
CA GLY A 219 18.45 -29.75 -18.13
C GLY A 219 18.24 -29.47 -19.61
N SER A 220 17.62 -28.35 -20.00
CA SER A 220 17.76 -27.80 -21.35
C SER A 220 17.22 -26.38 -21.52
N GLN A 221 17.73 -25.38 -20.79
CA GLN A 221 17.58 -23.98 -21.23
C GLN A 221 18.94 -23.30 -21.30
N LYS A 222 19.27 -22.75 -22.48
CA LYS A 222 20.38 -21.82 -22.67
C LYS A 222 20.31 -20.76 -21.58
N SER A 223 21.43 -20.58 -20.87
CA SER A 223 21.68 -19.57 -19.85
C SER A 223 21.21 -18.19 -20.34
N SER A 224 19.99 -17.82 -19.93
CA SER A 224 19.60 -16.43 -19.77
C SER A 224 19.60 -16.20 -18.27
N ASN A 225 20.35 -15.23 -17.76
CA ASN A 225 20.35 -14.83 -16.35
C ASN A 225 18.99 -14.23 -15.98
N ARG A 226 18.01 -15.11 -15.78
CA ARG A 226 16.71 -14.82 -15.18
C ARG A 226 16.91 -14.82 -13.67
N ARG A 227 16.23 -13.92 -12.95
CA ARG A 227 16.21 -13.93 -11.48
C ARG A 227 15.74 -15.31 -11.02
N ASN A 228 16.64 -16.11 -10.47
CA ASN A 228 16.33 -17.46 -10.02
C ASN A 228 15.63 -17.37 -8.65
N LYS A 229 14.33 -17.66 -8.63
CA LYS A 229 13.50 -17.67 -7.43
C LYS A 229 14.15 -18.48 -6.29
N HIS A 230 14.73 -19.63 -6.57
CA HIS A 230 15.30 -20.51 -5.55
C HIS A 230 16.59 -19.96 -4.93
N ASN A 231 17.32 -19.08 -5.62
CA ASN A 231 18.54 -18.48 -5.07
C ASN A 231 18.25 -17.16 -4.33
N ASP A 232 17.05 -16.61 -4.47
CA ASP A 232 16.68 -15.33 -3.88
C ASP A 232 16.49 -15.45 -2.34
N PRO A 233 17.19 -14.64 -1.53
CA PRO A 233 17.10 -14.69 -0.07
C PRO A 233 15.70 -14.41 0.48
N MET A 234 14.90 -13.57 -0.19
CA MET A 234 13.51 -13.33 0.21
C MET A 234 12.68 -14.62 0.08
N TYR A 235 12.92 -15.42 -0.97
CA TYR A 235 12.28 -16.72 -1.15
C TYR A 235 12.73 -17.74 -0.10
N GLN A 236 14.02 -17.77 0.21
CA GLN A 236 14.56 -18.64 1.27
C GLN A 236 13.96 -18.31 2.65
N ARG A 237 13.80 -17.03 2.99
CA ARG A 237 13.13 -16.60 4.24
C ARG A 237 11.67 -17.02 4.29
N ALA A 238 10.96 -16.97 3.17
CA ALA A 238 9.58 -17.44 3.10
C ALA A 238 9.49 -18.97 3.31
N ILE A 239 10.41 -19.75 2.71
CA ILE A 239 10.54 -21.19 2.99
C ILE A 239 10.78 -21.42 4.47
N ASP A 240 11.66 -20.65 5.10
CA ASP A 240 11.96 -20.77 6.54
C ASP A 240 10.79 -20.30 7.43
N GLY A 241 9.71 -19.75 6.87
CA GLY A 241 8.56 -19.23 7.61
C GLY A 241 8.81 -17.88 8.30
N LYS A 242 9.89 -17.19 7.93
CA LYS A 242 10.33 -15.92 8.53
C LYS A 242 9.56 -14.71 8.01
N GLY A 243 8.97 -14.82 6.82
CA GLY A 243 8.23 -13.75 6.15
C GLY A 243 8.76 -13.45 4.74
N VAL A 244 8.13 -12.48 4.07
CA VAL A 244 8.48 -12.02 2.72
C VAL A 244 9.11 -10.63 2.79
N PHE A 245 10.41 -10.58 3.06
CA PHE A 245 11.17 -9.34 3.11
C PHE A 245 12.57 -9.48 2.51
N GLY A 246 13.07 -8.38 1.96
CA GLY A 246 14.31 -8.36 1.19
C GLY A 246 14.63 -6.97 0.67
N VAL A 247 15.74 -6.87 -0.07
CA VAL A 247 16.21 -5.62 -0.65
C VAL A 247 16.61 -5.85 -2.10
N GLN A 248 16.21 -4.92 -2.99
CA GLN A 248 16.58 -4.94 -4.40
C GLN A 248 17.28 -3.64 -4.77
N LEU A 249 18.35 -3.73 -5.56
CA LEU A 249 19.17 -2.59 -5.95
C LEU A 249 19.11 -2.36 -7.45
N PHE A 250 18.99 -1.08 -7.82
CA PHE A 250 19.07 -0.61 -9.20
C PHE A 250 20.23 0.38 -9.34
N ASP A 251 21.08 0.18 -10.34
CA ASP A 251 22.13 1.11 -10.74
C ASP A 251 21.75 1.78 -12.06
N PHE A 252 21.75 3.11 -12.05
CA PHE A 252 21.38 3.95 -13.18
C PHE A 252 22.56 4.70 -13.80
N ALA A 253 23.78 4.57 -13.25
CA ALA A 253 25.01 5.10 -13.87
C ALA A 253 25.74 4.06 -14.71
N SER A 254 25.45 2.76 -14.56
CA SER A 254 26.21 1.72 -15.23
C SER A 254 26.23 1.93 -16.75
N THR A 255 27.40 2.30 -17.26
CA THR A 255 27.82 2.16 -18.66
C THR A 255 28.79 1.00 -18.82
N LYS A 256 29.03 0.21 -17.75
CA LYS A 256 29.88 -1.00 -17.78
C LYS A 256 29.16 -2.11 -18.55
N VAL A 257 29.15 -1.96 -19.87
CA VAL A 257 28.84 -3.01 -20.81
C VAL A 257 30.16 -3.63 -21.23
N SER A 258 30.46 -4.81 -20.68
CA SER A 258 31.17 -5.78 -21.50
C SER A 258 30.16 -6.28 -22.54
N PRO A 259 30.49 -6.36 -23.84
CA PRO A 259 29.59 -6.90 -24.87
C PRO A 259 29.08 -8.32 -24.57
N LYS A 260 29.76 -9.06 -23.67
CA LYS A 260 29.31 -10.37 -23.17
C LYS A 260 28.23 -10.31 -22.08
N SER A 261 28.00 -9.18 -21.42
CA SER A 261 27.09 -9.08 -20.27
C SER A 261 25.73 -8.42 -20.58
N MET A 262 25.51 -7.96 -21.82
CA MET A 262 24.18 -7.48 -22.25
C MET A 262 23.15 -8.61 -22.39
N SER A 263 23.60 -9.85 -22.61
CA SER A 263 22.75 -11.05 -22.49
C SER A 263 22.45 -11.42 -21.03
N ASP A 264 23.26 -10.93 -20.10
CA ASP A 264 23.34 -11.44 -18.73
C ASP A 264 22.71 -10.49 -17.70
N ASN A 265 22.67 -9.19 -17.96
CA ASN A 265 21.95 -8.20 -17.15
C ASN A 265 20.92 -7.48 -18.03
N ILE A 266 19.70 -8.02 -18.06
CA ILE A 266 18.57 -7.49 -18.85
C ILE A 266 18.28 -6.05 -18.40
N LEU A 267 18.13 -5.14 -19.37
CA LEU A 267 17.57 -3.80 -19.13
C LEU A 267 16.14 -3.98 -18.62
N TRP A 268 15.91 -3.82 -17.32
CA TRP A 268 14.56 -3.83 -16.75
C TRP A 268 14.04 -2.39 -16.79
N GLY A 269 13.09 -2.12 -17.70
CA GLY A 269 12.49 -0.81 -17.99
C GLY A 269 13.46 0.39 -17.99
N GLY A 270 14.65 0.20 -18.57
CA GLY A 270 15.65 1.25 -18.76
C GLY A 270 16.68 1.39 -17.64
N GLY A 271 16.64 0.60 -16.56
CA GLY A 271 17.68 0.55 -15.52
C GLY A 271 18.38 -0.80 -15.41
N TYR A 272 19.52 -0.84 -14.70
CA TYR A 272 20.22 -2.09 -14.42
C TYR A 272 19.87 -2.58 -13.03
N TRP A 273 19.15 -3.70 -12.98
CA TRP A 273 19.00 -4.47 -11.75
C TRP A 273 20.37 -5.07 -11.37
N ILE A 274 20.76 -4.92 -10.10
CA ILE A 274 22.00 -5.49 -9.57
C ILE A 274 21.64 -6.72 -8.75
N PRO A 275 22.18 -7.91 -9.10
CA PRO A 275 22.00 -9.13 -8.31
C PRO A 275 22.45 -8.95 -6.87
N GLU A 276 21.80 -9.61 -5.92
CA GLU A 276 22.09 -9.41 -4.49
C GLU A 276 23.53 -9.78 -4.10
N GLU A 277 24.12 -10.75 -4.80
CA GLU A 277 25.51 -11.20 -4.68
C GLU A 277 26.53 -10.11 -5.05
N GLU A 278 26.14 -9.18 -5.92
CA GLU A 278 26.94 -8.01 -6.31
C GLU A 278 26.59 -6.78 -5.48
N ALA A 279 25.32 -6.64 -5.09
CA ALA A 279 24.84 -5.51 -4.29
C ALA A 279 25.40 -5.53 -2.86
N LEU A 280 25.54 -6.73 -2.26
CA LEU A 280 26.04 -6.94 -0.90
C LEU A 280 25.36 -6.04 0.14
N ILE A 281 24.04 -5.87 0.00
CA ILE A 281 23.22 -5.16 0.98
C ILE A 281 22.58 -6.15 1.96
N ASP A 282 22.06 -7.26 1.44
CA ASP A 282 21.39 -8.28 2.24
C ASP A 282 22.40 -9.08 3.11
N PRO A 283 22.23 -9.10 4.45
CA PRO A 283 23.16 -9.78 5.34
C PRO A 283 23.22 -11.31 5.14
N ASP A 284 22.15 -11.95 4.66
CA ASP A 284 22.16 -13.41 4.44
C ASP A 284 23.04 -13.78 3.23
N VAL A 285 23.15 -12.87 2.26
CA VAL A 285 24.05 -13.02 1.10
C VAL A 285 25.50 -12.81 1.51
N ILE A 286 25.78 -11.75 2.26
CA ILE A 286 27.12 -11.44 2.77
C ILE A 286 27.64 -12.62 3.60
N ALA A 287 26.83 -13.15 4.51
CA ALA A 287 27.18 -14.29 5.34
C ALA A 287 27.59 -15.50 4.50
N LYS A 288 26.78 -15.88 3.49
CA LYS A 288 27.08 -17.01 2.59
C LYS A 288 28.40 -16.83 1.82
N GLN A 289 28.70 -15.62 1.34
CA GLN A 289 29.96 -15.36 0.64
C GLN A 289 31.17 -15.45 1.59
N THR A 290 31.05 -14.96 2.82
CA THR A 290 32.14 -15.05 3.81
C THR A 290 32.43 -16.48 4.24
N THR A 291 31.42 -17.36 4.28
CA THR A 291 31.62 -18.79 4.59
C THR A 291 32.25 -19.60 3.46
N HIS A 292 32.15 -19.13 2.21
CA HIS A 292 32.71 -19.81 1.04
C HIS A 292 34.16 -19.38 0.74
N ASN A 293 34.55 -18.16 1.13
CA ASN A 293 35.89 -17.64 0.88
C ASN A 293 36.73 -17.64 2.16
N ASP A 294 37.48 -18.72 2.37
CA ASP A 294 38.59 -18.76 3.33
C ASP A 294 39.72 -17.83 2.86
N SER A 295 39.69 -16.54 3.22
CA SER A 295 40.90 -15.72 3.44
C SER A 295 40.58 -14.27 3.78
N ILE A 296 41.50 -13.67 4.52
CA ILE A 296 41.62 -12.26 4.94
C ILE A 296 41.44 -11.24 3.79
N ASN A 297 41.46 -11.67 2.52
CA ASN A 297 41.22 -10.85 1.34
C ASN A 297 39.73 -10.61 1.02
N ALA A 298 38.81 -11.44 1.53
CA ALA A 298 37.37 -11.25 1.33
C ALA A 298 36.89 -9.92 1.95
N THR A 299 37.39 -9.57 3.14
CA THR A 299 37.01 -8.35 3.85
C THR A 299 37.48 -7.06 3.15
N GLN A 300 38.56 -7.11 2.36
CA GLN A 300 39.05 -5.96 1.58
C GLN A 300 38.29 -5.77 0.25
N HIS A 301 37.83 -6.85 -0.37
CA HIS A 301 37.00 -6.79 -1.59
C HIS A 301 35.53 -6.41 -1.32
N ILE A 302 34.99 -6.74 -0.14
CA ILE A 302 33.64 -6.36 0.30
C ILE A 302 33.48 -4.83 0.48
N LEU A 303 34.59 -4.09 0.61
CA LEU A 303 34.57 -2.63 0.86
C LEU A 303 34.38 -1.78 -0.41
N GLN A 304 34.45 -2.36 -1.61
CA GLN A 304 34.17 -1.64 -2.85
C GLN A 304 32.80 -2.04 -3.38
N SER A 305 31.84 -1.12 -3.32
CA SER A 305 30.53 -1.30 -3.92
C SER A 305 30.68 -1.50 -5.43
N ASN A 306 30.19 -2.63 -5.96
CA ASN A 306 30.22 -2.92 -7.40
C ASN A 306 29.21 -2.09 -8.21
N TYR A 307 28.43 -1.25 -7.53
CA TYR A 307 27.44 -0.34 -8.09
C TYR A 307 27.78 1.13 -7.79
N SER A 308 27.18 2.04 -8.56
CA SER A 308 27.30 3.47 -8.37
C SER A 308 26.62 3.93 -7.08
N THR A 309 27.37 4.55 -6.16
CA THR A 309 26.80 5.12 -4.91
C THR A 309 26.16 6.50 -5.10
N THR A 310 26.15 7.01 -6.33
CA THR A 310 25.62 8.33 -6.70
C THR A 310 24.39 8.25 -7.59
N HIS A 311 24.19 7.14 -8.31
CA HIS A 311 23.09 6.94 -9.26
C HIS A 311 22.36 5.62 -9.00
N SER A 312 22.22 5.20 -7.74
CA SER A 312 21.55 3.96 -7.39
C SER A 312 20.37 4.15 -6.46
N VAL A 313 19.43 3.22 -6.56
CA VAL A 313 18.23 3.17 -5.75
C VAL A 313 18.12 1.78 -5.13
N ALA A 314 18.17 1.71 -3.80
CA ALA A 314 17.88 0.50 -3.04
C ALA A 314 16.42 0.54 -2.58
N ILE A 315 15.73 -0.59 -2.70
CA ILE A 315 14.33 -0.75 -2.30
C ILE A 315 14.23 -1.85 -1.25
N PHE A 316 13.90 -1.47 -0.02
CA PHE A 316 13.70 -2.37 1.11
C PHE A 316 12.22 -2.70 1.22
N LEU A 317 11.90 -3.98 1.26
CA LEU A 317 10.54 -4.49 1.45
C LEU A 317 10.36 -4.95 2.88
N LEU A 318 9.40 -4.36 3.58
CA LEU A 318 8.99 -4.78 4.91
C LEU A 318 7.73 -5.64 4.84
N ASP A 319 7.78 -6.77 5.52
CA ASP A 319 6.64 -7.64 5.80
C ASP A 319 6.04 -7.23 7.14
N VAL A 320 4.89 -6.56 7.09
CA VAL A 320 4.17 -6.07 8.27
C VAL A 320 3.00 -6.97 8.66
N ARG A 321 2.91 -8.17 8.09
CA ARG A 321 1.84 -9.13 8.34
C ARG A 321 2.38 -10.37 9.04
N SER A 322 3.46 -10.96 8.51
CA SER A 322 3.95 -12.27 8.92
C SER A 322 4.32 -12.41 10.40
N ASN A 323 4.89 -11.37 10.99
CA ASN A 323 5.38 -11.40 12.36
C ASN A 323 4.72 -10.34 13.25
N LYS A 324 3.69 -9.68 12.72
CA LYS A 324 2.94 -8.70 13.48
C LYS A 324 2.27 -9.37 14.66
N THR A 325 2.35 -8.77 15.83
CA THR A 325 1.63 -9.28 17.00
C THR A 325 0.14 -9.03 16.86
N PRO A 326 -0.71 -9.99 17.25
CA PRO A 326 -2.15 -9.82 17.15
C PRO A 326 -2.64 -8.60 17.92
N TRP A 327 -3.66 -7.97 17.34
CA TRP A 327 -4.33 -6.84 17.96
C TRP A 327 -4.89 -7.23 19.34
N PRO A 328 -4.63 -6.44 20.41
CA PRO A 328 -5.25 -6.67 21.70
C PRO A 328 -6.78 -6.62 21.55
N LYS A 329 -7.52 -7.60 22.07
CA LYS A 329 -9.00 -7.64 22.01
C LYS A 329 -9.63 -7.07 23.30
N GLY A 330 -10.68 -6.24 23.18
CA GLY A 330 -11.53 -5.79 24.29
C GLY A 330 -11.09 -4.49 25.00
N LYS A 331 -11.95 -3.95 25.90
CA LYS A 331 -11.85 -2.63 26.59
C LYS A 331 -10.50 -2.25 27.25
N HIS A 332 -9.55 -3.18 27.35
CA HIS A 332 -8.17 -2.89 27.73
C HIS A 332 -7.37 -2.12 26.66
N HIS A 333 -8.01 -1.79 25.53
CA HIS A 333 -7.48 -0.97 24.43
C HIS A 333 -6.86 0.39 24.84
N HIS A 334 -7.19 0.96 26.02
CA HIS A 334 -6.80 2.34 26.39
C HIS A 334 -5.90 2.52 27.61
N HIS A 335 -5.55 1.44 28.30
CA HIS A 335 -4.61 1.52 29.40
C HIS A 335 -3.39 0.65 29.13
N GLN A 336 -2.68 0.95 28.04
CA GLN A 336 -1.23 0.78 28.01
C GLN A 336 -0.56 2.10 28.44
N SER A 337 -1.00 2.62 29.58
CA SER A 337 -0.07 3.31 30.46
C SER A 337 0.58 2.19 31.26
N SER A 338 1.88 2.08 31.14
CA SER A 338 2.77 1.21 31.90
C SER A 338 2.79 1.56 33.39
N THR A 339 1.63 1.57 34.05
CA THR A 339 1.51 1.37 35.48
C THR A 339 1.89 -0.08 35.72
N GLY A 340 3.09 -0.30 36.27
CA GLY A 340 3.65 -1.61 36.57
C GLY A 340 3.00 -2.27 37.78
N ASP A 341 1.67 -2.29 37.80
CA ASP A 341 0.86 -3.11 38.69
C ASP A 341 -0.19 -3.77 37.80
N ASP A 342 0.22 -4.82 37.10
CA ASP A 342 -0.60 -6.02 36.94
C ASP A 342 0.26 -7.15 36.38
N ASP A 343 0.13 -8.28 37.04
CA ASP A 343 0.80 -9.59 36.88
C ASP A 343 0.48 -10.29 35.54
N ASN A 344 0.22 -9.51 34.48
CA ASN A 344 -0.24 -10.00 33.20
C ASN A 344 0.87 -9.83 32.16
N ASN A 345 1.38 -10.97 31.71
CA ASN A 345 2.37 -11.21 30.68
C ASN A 345 1.91 -10.67 29.29
N VAL A 346 1.68 -9.36 29.15
CA VAL A 346 1.19 -8.74 27.92
C VAL A 346 2.35 -8.59 26.92
N PRO A 347 2.26 -9.15 25.71
CA PRO A 347 3.34 -9.08 24.72
C PRO A 347 3.53 -7.63 24.22
N VAL A 348 4.81 -7.25 24.04
CA VAL A 348 5.20 -6.00 23.35
C VAL A 348 4.61 -6.02 21.94
N LEU A 349 3.92 -4.95 21.55
CA LEU A 349 3.29 -4.83 20.23
C LEU A 349 4.36 -4.56 19.17
N ASP A 350 4.48 -5.46 18.19
CA ASP A 350 5.48 -5.36 17.13
C ASP A 350 4.92 -5.73 15.75
N PHE A 351 5.50 -5.18 14.68
CA PHE A 351 5.15 -5.50 13.29
C PHE A 351 6.09 -6.52 12.64
N LEU A 352 7.40 -6.42 12.88
CA LEU A 352 8.41 -7.08 12.05
C LEU A 352 8.97 -8.37 12.66
N GLY A 353 8.98 -8.49 13.99
CA GLY A 353 9.66 -9.57 14.68
C GLY A 353 11.18 -9.41 14.70
N GLU A 354 11.82 -10.09 15.64
CA GLU A 354 13.24 -9.95 15.98
C GLU A 354 14.19 -10.19 14.78
N GLU A 355 13.92 -11.21 13.96
CA GLU A 355 14.78 -11.57 12.83
C GLU A 355 14.76 -10.51 11.74
N GLN A 356 13.56 -10.03 11.36
CA GLN A 356 13.43 -8.98 10.36
C GLN A 356 13.99 -7.65 10.87
N TRP A 357 13.88 -7.35 12.17
CA TRP A 357 14.54 -6.18 12.75
C TRP A 357 16.07 -6.24 12.61
N LYS A 358 16.68 -7.39 12.89
CA LYS A 358 18.13 -7.59 12.73
C LYS A 358 18.56 -7.49 11.27
N TRP A 359 17.77 -8.10 10.39
CA TRP A 359 17.98 -8.00 8.95
C TRP A 359 17.92 -6.54 8.49
N PHE A 360 16.85 -5.82 8.85
CA PHE A 360 16.62 -4.45 8.38
C PHE A 360 17.70 -3.50 8.87
N GLN A 361 18.09 -3.61 10.15
CA GLN A 361 19.21 -2.84 10.70
C GLN A 361 20.51 -3.08 9.92
N SER A 362 20.87 -4.34 9.68
CA SER A 362 22.10 -4.70 8.97
C SER A 362 22.05 -4.23 7.50
N ALA A 363 20.94 -4.48 6.82
CA ALA A 363 20.75 -4.10 5.42
C ALA A 363 20.81 -2.58 5.22
N LEU A 364 20.20 -1.79 6.12
CA LEU A 364 20.32 -0.33 6.08
C LEU A 364 21.78 0.12 6.27
N SER A 365 22.51 -0.46 7.23
CA SER A 365 23.93 -0.13 7.45
C SER A 365 24.82 -0.49 6.26
N ASN A 366 24.48 -1.55 5.53
CA ASN A 366 25.21 -2.00 4.35
C ASN A 366 24.93 -1.14 3.11
N SER A 367 23.73 -0.58 2.98
CA SER A 367 23.38 0.22 1.80
C SER A 367 24.21 1.49 1.68
N LYS A 368 24.75 1.71 0.48
CA LYS A 368 25.42 2.94 0.04
C LYS A 368 24.69 3.61 -1.12
N ALA A 369 23.45 3.17 -1.40
CA ALA A 369 22.65 3.69 -2.48
C ALA A 369 22.34 5.18 -2.31
N ALA A 370 22.21 5.88 -3.43
CA ALA A 370 21.91 7.32 -3.43
C ALA A 370 20.49 7.61 -2.92
N VAL A 371 19.53 6.72 -3.21
CA VAL A 371 18.16 6.75 -2.70
C VAL A 371 17.81 5.42 -2.05
N ASN A 372 17.11 5.47 -0.92
CA ASN A 372 16.70 4.28 -0.17
C ASN A 372 15.17 4.33 0.01
N LEU A 373 14.44 3.58 -0.83
CA LEU A 373 12.98 3.44 -0.70
C LEU A 373 12.67 2.34 0.30
N ILE A 374 11.83 2.61 1.29
CA ILE A 374 11.45 1.67 2.33
C ILE A 374 9.95 1.46 2.23
N VAL A 375 9.55 0.27 1.80
CA VAL A 375 8.17 -0.06 1.44
C VAL A 375 7.53 -0.82 2.58
N SER A 376 6.40 -0.32 3.04
CA SER A 376 5.57 -0.94 4.07
C SER A 376 4.15 -1.08 3.52
N GLY A 377 3.49 -2.23 3.72
CA GLY A 377 2.10 -2.40 3.29
C GLY A 377 1.14 -1.38 3.94
N LEU A 378 1.49 -0.89 5.12
CA LEU A 378 0.67 -0.01 5.97
C LEU A 378 1.28 1.38 6.09
N GLN A 379 0.43 2.39 6.31
CA GLN A 379 0.92 3.75 6.50
C GLN A 379 1.72 3.91 7.80
N VAL A 380 2.85 4.61 7.72
CA VAL A 380 3.80 4.74 8.82
C VAL A 380 3.54 6.00 9.64
N HIS A 381 3.44 7.17 9.01
CA HIS A 381 3.32 8.47 9.65
C HIS A 381 1.97 8.80 10.29
N PRO A 382 0.82 8.46 9.69
CA PRO A 382 -0.48 8.93 10.17
C PRO A 382 -0.74 8.54 11.62
N GLU A 383 -1.27 9.49 12.37
CA GLU A 383 -1.78 9.31 13.73
C GLU A 383 -3.30 9.57 13.67
N ARG A 384 -4.03 8.68 13.00
CA ARG A 384 -5.47 8.81 12.81
C ARG A 384 -6.17 8.32 14.07
N PHE A 385 -7.12 9.13 14.56
CA PHE A 385 -8.03 8.82 15.66
C PHE A 385 -7.31 8.35 16.94
N PRO A 386 -7.06 9.24 17.92
CA PRO A 386 -6.29 8.89 19.11
C PRO A 386 -6.91 7.74 19.93
N ASN A 387 -8.22 7.51 19.84
CA ASN A 387 -8.90 6.45 20.59
C ASN A 387 -9.92 5.69 19.71
N ASP A 388 -9.75 4.37 19.55
CA ASP A 388 -10.78 3.38 19.18
C ASP A 388 -11.36 3.28 17.77
N GLY A 389 -10.69 3.81 16.75
CA GLY A 389 -11.05 3.47 15.38
C GLY A 389 -10.31 2.23 14.88
N ASN A 390 -10.85 1.01 15.02
CA ASN A 390 -10.47 -0.18 14.21
C ASN A 390 -10.85 0.00 12.72
N ILE A 391 -10.71 1.22 12.20
CA ILE A 391 -11.19 1.61 10.86
C ILE A 391 -10.04 1.51 9.86
N VAL A 392 -8.81 1.76 10.29
CA VAL A 392 -7.60 1.72 9.45
C VAL A 392 -6.43 1.20 10.29
N GLU A 393 -5.65 0.30 9.70
CA GLU A 393 -4.44 -0.21 10.31
C GLU A 393 -3.24 0.70 9.95
N GLU A 394 -2.45 1.09 10.95
CA GLU A 394 -1.31 1.99 10.76
C GLU A 394 -0.28 1.83 11.88
N TRP A 395 0.97 2.24 11.62
CA TRP A 395 2.07 2.03 12.56
C TRP A 395 1.92 2.80 13.89
N SER A 396 1.18 3.91 13.91
CA SER A 396 0.97 4.73 15.12
C SER A 396 0.30 3.96 16.26
N LYS A 397 -0.35 2.83 15.94
CA LYS A 397 -1.03 1.94 16.88
C LYS A 397 -0.04 1.03 17.63
N PHE A 398 1.19 0.91 17.12
CA PHE A 398 2.29 0.16 17.71
C PHE A 398 3.47 1.14 17.94
N PRO A 399 3.34 2.08 18.89
CA PRO A 399 4.22 3.24 18.99
C PRO A 399 5.69 2.87 19.22
N GLU A 400 5.97 1.78 19.96
CA GLU A 400 7.34 1.29 20.18
C GLU A 400 7.97 0.76 18.88
N SER A 401 7.21 -0.02 18.11
CA SER A 401 7.63 -0.55 16.81
C SER A 401 7.87 0.58 15.80
N GLN A 402 6.99 1.60 15.78
CA GLN A 402 7.14 2.80 14.96
C GLN A 402 8.37 3.62 15.35
N ALA A 403 8.61 3.84 16.65
CA ALA A 403 9.79 4.56 17.13
C ALA A 403 11.08 3.82 16.76
N LYS A 404 11.10 2.49 16.90
CA LYS A 404 12.22 1.64 16.48
C LYS A 404 12.49 1.77 14.98
N LEU A 405 11.46 1.79 14.14
CA LEU A 405 11.59 2.02 12.70
C LEU A 405 12.28 3.36 12.40
N TYR A 406 11.78 4.47 12.97
CA TYR A 406 12.39 5.80 12.76
C TYR A 406 13.83 5.85 13.24
N ASN A 407 14.11 5.31 14.42
CA ASN A 407 15.46 5.30 15.00
C ASN A 407 16.44 4.52 14.12
N LEU A 408 16.07 3.34 13.59
CA LEU A 408 16.94 2.57 12.70
C LEU A 408 17.23 3.31 11.39
N ILE A 409 16.21 3.88 10.75
CA ILE A 409 16.38 4.64 9.51
C ILE A 409 17.32 5.83 9.75
N LEU A 410 17.06 6.63 10.78
CA LEU A 410 17.80 7.86 11.04
C LEU A 410 19.22 7.62 11.55
N ASN A 411 19.47 6.53 12.27
CA ASN A 411 20.79 6.15 12.78
C ASN A 411 21.65 5.36 11.77
N SER A 412 21.05 4.73 10.77
CA SER A 412 21.78 3.91 9.79
C SER A 412 22.76 4.72 8.91
N GLY A 413 22.53 6.03 8.76
CA GLY A 413 23.31 6.88 7.87
C GLY A 413 22.97 6.73 6.38
N VAL A 414 21.88 6.05 6.03
CA VAL A 414 21.42 5.94 4.63
C VAL A 414 21.10 7.31 4.04
N LYS A 415 21.37 7.45 2.74
CA LYS A 415 21.09 8.67 1.97
C LYS A 415 19.64 8.66 1.49
N SER A 416 19.01 9.83 1.51
CA SER A 416 17.68 10.08 0.94
C SER A 416 16.63 8.97 1.21
N PRO A 417 16.35 8.62 2.48
CA PRO A 417 15.31 7.64 2.80
C PRO A 417 13.91 8.18 2.45
N ILE A 418 13.08 7.35 1.80
CA ILE A 418 11.68 7.67 1.51
C ILE A 418 10.82 6.46 1.91
N LEU A 419 9.78 6.69 2.70
CA LEU A 419 8.78 5.68 3.05
C LEU A 419 7.72 5.57 1.95
N VAL A 420 7.27 4.35 1.67
CA VAL A 420 6.27 4.05 0.64
C VAL A 420 5.19 3.16 1.24
N SER A 421 3.91 3.49 1.05
CA SER A 421 2.80 2.77 1.71
C SER A 421 1.52 2.56 0.87
N GLY A 422 0.66 1.65 1.34
CA GLY A 422 -0.60 1.21 0.72
C GLY A 422 -1.83 1.22 1.66
N ASP A 423 -2.70 0.21 1.52
CA ASP A 423 -3.88 -0.12 2.35
C ASP A 423 -5.10 0.84 2.31
N VAL A 424 -4.86 2.14 2.37
CA VAL A 424 -5.90 3.12 2.77
C VAL A 424 -6.84 3.64 1.67
N HIS A 425 -6.84 3.05 0.47
CA HIS A 425 -7.71 3.37 -0.67
C HIS A 425 -7.65 4.84 -1.15
N MET A 426 -6.55 5.54 -0.89
CA MET A 426 -6.26 6.87 -1.43
C MET A 426 -4.76 7.06 -1.67
N SER A 427 -4.40 8.18 -2.31
CA SER A 427 -3.01 8.64 -2.36
C SER A 427 -2.78 9.83 -1.43
N GLN A 428 -1.62 9.89 -0.79
CA GLN A 428 -1.23 10.95 0.13
C GLN A 428 0.27 11.21 0.06
N ILE A 429 0.67 12.45 0.40
CA ILE A 429 2.08 12.74 0.72
C ILE A 429 2.18 13.34 2.12
N LEU A 430 2.96 12.66 2.95
CA LEU A 430 3.10 12.90 4.39
C LEU A 430 4.57 13.17 4.71
N ARG A 431 4.80 13.89 5.80
CA ARG A 431 6.14 14.21 6.28
C ARG A 431 6.15 14.39 7.79
N LYS A 432 7.18 13.84 8.41
CA LYS A 432 7.64 14.22 9.75
C LYS A 432 9.06 14.75 9.68
N ASP A 433 9.40 15.66 10.57
CA ASP A 433 10.75 16.18 10.71
C ASP A 433 11.29 15.80 12.09
N CYS A 434 12.49 15.25 12.10
CA CYS A 434 13.07 14.63 13.29
C CYS A 434 14.35 15.36 13.72
N ILE A 435 14.52 15.51 15.03
CA ILE A 435 15.77 15.98 15.66
C ILE A 435 16.11 15.04 16.82
N ARG A 436 17.37 15.00 17.24
CA ARG A 436 17.76 14.21 18.41
C ARG A 436 17.24 14.86 19.68
N SER A 437 16.85 14.04 20.63
CA SER A 437 16.35 14.46 21.95
C SER A 437 17.38 15.28 22.74
N SER A 438 18.68 15.05 22.48
CA SER A 438 19.82 15.80 23.02
C SER A 438 19.91 17.23 22.49
N ASP A 439 19.39 17.47 21.28
CA ASP A 439 19.56 18.75 20.58
C ASP A 439 18.38 19.71 20.84
N ILE A 440 17.40 19.27 21.63
CA ILE A 440 16.24 20.07 22.02
C ILE A 440 16.64 20.95 23.21
N PRO A 441 16.63 22.29 23.07
CA PRO A 441 16.89 23.19 24.20
C PRO A 441 15.90 22.97 25.36
N GLU A 442 16.39 23.05 26.60
CA GLU A 442 15.53 23.01 27.78
C GLU A 442 14.66 24.28 27.87
N GLU A 443 13.52 24.21 28.56
CA GLU A 443 12.52 25.30 28.58
C GLU A 443 13.05 26.64 29.07
N ASP A 444 14.06 26.62 29.95
CA ASP A 444 14.64 27.81 30.57
C ASP A 444 15.85 28.38 29.82
N GLU A 445 16.41 27.64 28.84
CA GLU A 445 17.44 28.16 27.95
C GLU A 445 16.78 28.94 26.79
N ASN A 446 17.15 30.21 26.65
CA ASN A 446 16.71 31.15 25.61
C ASN A 446 16.10 30.47 24.35
N SER A 447 14.82 30.72 24.10
CA SER A 447 14.05 30.38 22.87
C SER A 447 14.65 30.93 21.56
N ARG A 448 15.86 31.50 21.61
CA ARG A 448 16.63 32.11 20.53
C ARG A 448 17.71 31.19 19.97
N ARG A 449 18.01 30.04 20.59
CA ARG A 449 18.97 29.08 20.00
C ARG A 449 18.34 28.43 18.76
N PRO A 450 18.95 28.53 17.57
CA PRO A 450 18.41 27.91 16.37
C PRO A 450 18.40 26.39 16.55
N LEU A 451 17.31 25.75 16.12
CA LEU A 451 17.23 24.29 16.05
C LEU A 451 18.31 23.76 15.08
N PRO A 452 18.85 22.56 15.33
CA PRO A 452 19.73 21.92 14.35
C PRO A 452 18.99 21.66 13.04
N THR A 453 19.75 21.40 11.97
CA THR A 453 19.21 20.89 10.71
C THR A 453 18.36 19.66 10.99
N LYS A 454 17.13 19.68 10.50
CA LYS A 454 16.14 18.63 10.74
C LYS A 454 16.38 17.48 9.77
N ARG A 455 16.10 16.25 10.22
CA ARG A 455 16.05 15.08 9.34
C ARG A 455 14.60 14.87 8.88
N PRO A 456 14.25 15.15 7.62
CA PRO A 456 12.91 14.86 7.12
C PRO A 456 12.75 13.36 6.88
N LEU A 457 11.61 12.81 7.26
CA LEU A 457 11.12 11.53 6.78
C LEU A 457 9.84 11.83 5.98
N VAL A 458 9.90 11.51 4.69
CA VAL A 458 8.78 11.67 3.77
C VAL A 458 8.17 10.30 3.54
N GLU A 459 6.84 10.24 3.56
CA GLU A 459 6.08 9.08 3.16
C GLU A 459 5.17 9.42 1.98
N VAL A 460 5.18 8.55 0.98
CA VAL A 460 4.25 8.61 -0.14
C VAL A 460 3.34 7.38 -0.12
N THR A 461 2.04 7.62 -0.13
CA THR A 461 1.03 6.55 -0.14
C THR A 461 0.36 6.51 -1.50
N THR A 462 0.21 5.31 -2.06
CA THR A 462 -0.52 5.06 -3.31
C THR A 462 -1.36 3.81 -3.18
N SER A 463 -2.63 4.00 -2.86
CA SER A 463 -3.55 2.91 -2.56
C SER A 463 -4.86 3.16 -3.30
N GLY A 464 -5.18 2.34 -4.29
CA GLY A 464 -6.46 2.43 -4.99
C GLY A 464 -6.37 2.24 -6.49
N MET A 465 -5.73 1.15 -6.92
CA MET A 465 -5.61 0.85 -8.34
C MET A 465 -6.95 0.51 -8.99
N THR A 466 -7.85 -0.13 -8.24
CA THR A 466 -9.15 -0.63 -8.76
C THR A 466 -10.35 0.02 -8.08
N HIS A 467 -10.20 0.40 -6.81
CA HIS A 467 -11.18 1.11 -6.02
C HIS A 467 -10.48 2.05 -5.06
N SER A 468 -11.12 3.19 -4.80
CA SER A 468 -10.63 4.23 -3.90
C SER A 468 -11.82 4.90 -3.22
N TRP A 469 -11.57 5.70 -2.16
CA TRP A 469 -12.61 6.49 -1.47
C TRP A 469 -13.46 7.38 -2.41
N GLY A 470 -12.89 7.76 -3.54
CA GLY A 470 -13.53 8.52 -4.62
C GLY A 470 -14.10 7.65 -5.74
N THR A 471 -14.31 6.36 -5.54
CA THR A 471 -15.06 5.48 -6.47
C THR A 471 -15.93 4.43 -5.78
N SER A 472 -15.49 3.91 -4.62
CA SER A 472 -16.20 2.95 -3.78
C SER A 472 -15.51 2.85 -2.42
N PHE A 473 -16.28 2.85 -1.33
CA PHE A 473 -15.76 2.70 0.04
C PHE A 473 -15.20 1.31 0.33
N SER A 474 -15.74 0.27 -0.33
CA SER A 474 -15.31 -1.12 -0.18
C SER A 474 -14.95 -1.74 -1.52
N SER A 475 -14.08 -2.76 -1.47
CA SER A 475 -13.74 -3.64 -2.58
C SER A 475 -14.91 -4.53 -3.05
N GLN A 476 -16.06 -4.47 -2.37
CA GLN A 476 -17.19 -5.36 -2.60
C GLN A 476 -17.85 -5.12 -3.98
N PRO A 477 -18.34 -6.18 -4.64
CA PRO A 477 -18.95 -6.09 -5.97
C PRO A 477 -20.18 -5.17 -6.00
N LYS A 478 -20.31 -4.40 -7.08
CA LYS A 478 -21.35 -3.39 -7.34
C LYS A 478 -22.78 -3.93 -7.52
N HIS A 479 -23.13 -5.11 -7.04
CA HIS A 479 -24.48 -5.67 -7.20
C HIS A 479 -25.55 -4.99 -6.32
N HIS A 480 -25.35 -3.71 -5.96
CA HIS A 480 -26.40 -2.88 -5.41
C HIS A 480 -27.29 -2.39 -6.56
N THR A 481 -28.47 -3.00 -6.71
CA THR A 481 -29.48 -2.67 -7.73
C THR A 481 -30.29 -1.40 -7.42
N LEU A 482 -30.02 -0.75 -6.28
CA LEU A 482 -30.63 0.52 -5.86
C LEU A 482 -29.73 1.72 -6.24
N PRO A 483 -30.25 2.97 -6.31
CA PRO A 483 -29.46 4.18 -6.60
C PRO A 483 -28.51 4.58 -5.44
N LEU A 484 -28.00 3.59 -4.70
CA LEU A 484 -27.08 3.73 -3.60
C LEU A 484 -25.66 4.05 -4.06
N TRP A 485 -25.25 3.68 -5.28
CA TRP A 485 -23.86 3.91 -5.73
C TRP A 485 -23.48 5.39 -5.89
N PRO A 486 -24.28 6.26 -6.52
CA PRO A 486 -23.99 7.70 -6.55
C PRO A 486 -24.01 8.34 -5.16
N TYR A 487 -24.90 7.85 -4.30
CA TYR A 487 -25.06 8.35 -2.93
C TYR A 487 -23.89 7.93 -2.04
N SER A 488 -23.48 6.65 -2.04
CA SER A 488 -22.33 6.16 -1.29
C SER A 488 -21.05 6.82 -1.77
N TYR A 489 -20.87 7.00 -3.07
CA TYR A 489 -19.78 7.79 -3.63
C TYR A 489 -19.77 9.22 -3.10
N PHE A 490 -20.91 9.92 -3.14
CA PHE A 490 -21.03 11.28 -2.62
C PHE A 490 -20.71 11.34 -1.12
N VAL A 491 -21.25 10.43 -0.32
CA VAL A 491 -21.02 10.37 1.13
C VAL A 491 -19.56 10.09 1.44
N SER A 492 -18.96 9.05 0.87
CA SER A 492 -17.56 8.67 1.12
C SER A 492 -16.59 9.77 0.68
N ARG A 493 -16.78 10.34 -0.51
CA ARG A 493 -15.94 11.43 -0.99
C ARG A 493 -16.09 12.68 -0.13
N THR A 494 -17.31 13.05 0.25
CA THR A 494 -17.58 14.23 1.09
C THR A 494 -17.00 14.04 2.48
N PHE A 495 -17.25 12.89 3.10
CA PHE A 495 -16.70 12.51 4.40
C PHE A 495 -15.18 12.57 4.40
N MET A 496 -14.52 11.92 3.44
CA MET A 496 -13.06 11.93 3.38
C MET A 496 -12.46 13.27 3.05
N THR A 497 -13.11 14.07 2.20
CA THR A 497 -12.71 15.45 1.95
C THR A 497 -12.75 16.22 3.27
N ILE A 498 -13.84 16.12 4.02
CA ILE A 498 -14.00 16.75 5.33
C ILE A 498 -12.96 16.22 6.31
N CYS A 499 -12.65 14.92 6.34
CA CYS A 499 -11.57 14.38 7.18
C CYS A 499 -10.23 15.06 6.89
N HIS A 500 -9.83 15.21 5.63
CA HIS A 500 -8.56 15.88 5.31
C HIS A 500 -8.56 17.38 5.66
N PHE A 501 -9.73 18.03 5.70
CA PHE A 501 -9.88 19.42 6.10
C PHE A 501 -10.06 19.60 7.61
N VAL A 502 -10.70 18.70 8.31
CA VAL A 502 -11.14 18.93 9.69
C VAL A 502 -10.32 18.09 10.64
N CYS A 503 -10.00 16.84 10.28
CA CYS A 503 -9.19 16.00 11.11
C CYS A 503 -7.76 16.57 11.21
N PRO A 504 -7.11 16.35 12.36
CA PRO A 504 -5.73 16.77 12.60
C PRO A 504 -4.73 15.88 11.83
N TRP A 505 -4.87 15.78 10.50
CA TRP A 505 -3.89 15.12 9.63
C TRP A 505 -2.75 16.10 9.37
N ARG A 506 -1.86 16.17 10.36
CA ARG A 506 -0.82 17.21 10.51
C ARG A 506 0.47 16.87 9.76
N ASP A 507 0.63 15.62 9.38
CA ASP A 507 1.73 15.08 8.59
C ASP A 507 1.65 15.50 7.11
N LEU A 508 0.49 15.88 6.61
CA LEU A 508 0.31 16.28 5.20
C LEU A 508 1.04 17.58 4.81
N VAL A 509 1.75 17.54 3.66
CA VAL A 509 2.80 18.52 3.27
C VAL A 509 2.33 19.86 2.66
N ILE A 510 1.15 20.00 2.03
CA ILE A 510 0.66 21.31 1.49
C ILE A 510 -0.82 21.62 1.78
N ARG A 511 -1.12 22.44 2.79
CA ARG A 511 -2.51 22.88 3.03
C ARG A 511 -2.54 24.35 3.31
N THR A 512 -2.88 25.14 2.30
CA THR A 512 -3.29 26.51 2.54
C THR A 512 -4.43 26.88 1.61
N ALA A 513 -5.49 27.48 2.18
CA ALA A 513 -6.46 28.27 1.42
C ALA A 513 -5.88 29.64 1.00
N ASP A 514 -4.58 29.84 1.24
CA ASP A 514 -3.80 31.05 1.01
C ASP A 514 -2.82 30.77 -0.13
N MET A 515 -3.11 31.35 -1.30
CA MET A 515 -2.35 31.13 -2.53
C MET A 515 -0.90 31.65 -2.44
N ARG A 516 -0.57 32.58 -1.52
CA ARG A 516 0.82 33.04 -1.35
C ARG A 516 1.71 32.01 -0.66
N ARG A 517 1.19 31.38 0.41
CA ARG A 517 1.89 30.28 1.08
C ARG A 517 1.98 29.04 0.20
N GLU A 518 0.99 28.83 -0.66
CA GLU A 518 1.01 27.80 -1.69
C GLU A 518 2.13 28.07 -2.70
N GLU A 519 2.23 29.29 -3.25
CA GLU A 519 3.36 29.66 -4.12
C GLU A 519 4.72 29.53 -3.45
N GLU A 520 4.87 29.93 -2.19
CA GLU A 520 6.13 29.80 -1.44
C GLU A 520 6.48 28.33 -1.18
N ALA A 521 5.52 27.49 -0.76
CA ALA A 521 5.73 26.06 -0.57
C ALA A 521 6.03 25.35 -1.90
N MET A 522 5.35 25.74 -2.99
CA MET A 522 5.58 25.20 -4.33
C MET A 522 6.96 25.58 -4.88
N ARG A 523 7.39 26.85 -4.74
CA ARG A 523 8.75 27.28 -5.12
C ARG A 523 9.82 26.55 -4.31
N ALA A 524 9.57 26.29 -3.03
CA ALA A 524 10.54 25.61 -2.19
C ALA A 524 10.61 24.08 -2.39
N MET A 525 9.65 23.51 -3.12
CA MET A 525 9.54 22.08 -3.46
C MET A 525 9.77 21.81 -4.96
N GLN A 526 10.17 22.83 -5.73
CA GLN A 526 10.53 22.72 -7.14
C GLN A 526 11.90 23.34 -7.36
N PRO A 527 12.97 22.55 -7.55
CA PRO A 527 14.21 23.08 -8.11
C PRO A 527 13.94 23.54 -9.56
N ASP A 528 14.51 24.67 -9.95
CA ASP A 528 14.25 25.42 -11.20
C ASP A 528 14.54 24.67 -12.52
N SER A 529 14.75 23.35 -12.51
CA SER A 529 15.26 22.56 -13.65
C SER A 529 14.39 21.38 -14.11
N VAL A 530 13.19 21.14 -13.55
CA VAL A 530 12.39 19.96 -13.95
C VAL A 530 11.47 20.25 -15.14
N GLY A 531 11.94 19.92 -16.34
CA GLY A 531 11.12 19.85 -17.55
C GLY A 531 10.23 18.61 -17.55
N GLY A 532 8.91 18.78 -17.37
CA GLY A 532 7.92 17.70 -17.44
C GLY A 532 6.55 18.17 -16.99
N ALA A 533 5.49 17.63 -17.61
CA ALA A 533 4.09 18.09 -17.55
C ALA A 533 3.65 18.71 -16.21
N ARG A 534 3.05 19.91 -16.27
CA ARG A 534 2.48 20.64 -15.12
C ARG A 534 1.31 19.85 -14.49
N GLY A 535 1.62 19.05 -13.48
CA GLY A 535 0.64 18.47 -12.55
C GLY A 535 -0.22 19.54 -11.87
N LYS A 536 -1.33 19.15 -11.24
CA LYS A 536 -1.97 20.05 -10.25
C LYS A 536 -1.08 20.11 -9.00
N VAL A 537 -0.05 20.96 -9.06
CA VAL A 537 0.79 21.30 -7.92
C VAL A 537 -0.11 21.95 -6.84
N GLY A 538 0.11 21.65 -5.56
CA GLY A 538 -0.68 22.21 -4.45
C GLY A 538 -1.69 21.27 -3.78
N LYS A 539 -1.83 20.02 -4.25
CA LYS A 539 -2.65 18.99 -3.60
C LYS A 539 -1.82 18.04 -2.72
N GLN A 540 -2.42 17.63 -1.60
CA GLN A 540 -1.84 16.71 -0.61
C GLN A 540 -2.26 15.25 -0.74
N TYR A 541 -3.44 15.05 -1.32
CA TYR A 541 -4.10 13.76 -1.41
C TYR A 541 -4.99 13.73 -2.64
N ASP A 542 -5.22 12.53 -3.18
CA ASP A 542 -6.23 12.30 -4.19
C ASP A 542 -7.03 11.05 -3.81
N LEU A 543 -8.35 11.21 -3.82
CA LEU A 543 -9.30 10.14 -3.48
C LEU A 543 -9.67 9.30 -4.70
N GLY A 544 -9.22 9.64 -5.92
CA GLY A 544 -9.52 8.88 -7.13
C GLY A 544 -8.68 7.60 -7.24
N LEU A 545 -8.93 6.83 -8.31
CA LEU A 545 -8.05 5.70 -8.62
C LEU A 545 -6.65 6.22 -8.92
N ASN A 546 -5.66 5.52 -8.39
CA ASN A 546 -4.29 6.00 -8.38
C ASN A 546 -3.23 4.90 -8.48
N PHE A 547 -2.08 5.26 -9.06
CA PHE A 547 -0.80 4.58 -8.87
C PHE A 547 0.31 5.63 -8.77
N GLY A 548 1.41 5.29 -8.10
CA GLY A 548 2.57 6.16 -7.90
C GLY A 548 3.69 5.87 -8.89
N GLU A 549 4.49 6.89 -9.18
CA GLU A 549 5.70 6.82 -10.00
C GLU A 549 6.79 7.65 -9.35
N PHE A 550 7.95 7.04 -9.12
CA PHE A 550 9.19 7.74 -8.87
C PHE A 550 9.93 7.96 -10.19
N GLU A 551 10.44 9.16 -10.38
CA GLU A 551 11.37 9.50 -11.47
C GLU A 551 12.65 10.08 -10.83
N PHE A 552 13.79 9.52 -11.22
CA PHE A 552 15.10 9.89 -10.68
C PHE A 552 15.90 10.66 -11.71
N GLN A 553 16.43 11.81 -11.31
CA GLN A 553 17.33 12.62 -12.13
C GLN A 553 18.61 12.86 -11.32
N PHE A 554 19.66 12.15 -11.68
CA PHE A 554 20.96 12.23 -11.03
C PHE A 554 21.86 13.21 -11.78
N ASN A 555 22.74 13.89 -11.04
CA ASN A 555 23.74 14.79 -11.60
C ASN A 555 25.12 14.13 -11.54
N GLU A 556 26.05 14.55 -12.41
CA GLU A 556 27.41 13.98 -12.49
C GLU A 556 28.19 14.08 -11.16
N GLU A 557 27.92 15.11 -10.35
CA GLU A 557 28.56 15.35 -9.06
C GLU A 557 27.99 14.52 -7.90
N GLY A 558 27.03 13.62 -8.18
CA GLY A 558 26.42 12.74 -7.18
C GLY A 558 25.34 13.36 -6.30
N GLY A 559 24.86 14.54 -6.69
CA GLY A 559 23.56 15.08 -6.29
C GLY A 559 22.44 14.60 -7.22
N GLY A 560 21.25 15.14 -7.05
CA GLY A 560 20.12 14.83 -7.92
C GLY A 560 18.79 15.23 -7.31
N VAL A 561 17.72 14.90 -8.02
CA VAL A 561 16.35 15.09 -7.57
C VAL A 561 15.53 13.81 -7.76
N VAL A 562 14.62 13.57 -6.82
CA VAL A 562 13.59 12.53 -6.92
C VAL A 562 12.26 13.23 -7.08
N SER A 563 11.54 12.91 -8.16
CA SER A 563 10.16 13.34 -8.38
C SER A 563 9.22 12.18 -8.09
N PHE A 564 8.25 12.38 -7.21
CA PHE A 564 7.14 11.45 -7.04
C PHE A 564 5.87 12.03 -7.68
N ARG A 565 5.19 11.21 -8.47
CA ARG A 565 3.97 11.58 -9.20
C ARG A 565 2.90 10.52 -8.98
N VAL A 566 1.65 10.96 -8.83
CA VAL A 566 0.50 10.08 -8.74
C VAL A 566 -0.37 10.26 -9.97
N PHE A 567 -0.63 9.18 -10.68
CA PHE A 567 -1.46 9.18 -11.89
C PHE A 567 -2.81 8.52 -11.62
N GLY A 568 -3.82 8.85 -12.42
CA GLY A 568 -5.15 8.22 -12.36
C GLY A 568 -5.54 7.62 -13.71
N LYS A 569 -6.85 7.43 -13.95
CA LYS A 569 -7.38 6.73 -15.14
C LYS A 569 -7.11 7.37 -16.52
N GLY A 570 -6.58 8.58 -16.58
CA GLY A 570 -6.39 9.28 -17.84
C GLY A 570 -4.99 9.08 -18.39
N LYS A 571 -4.86 8.41 -19.53
CA LYS A 571 -3.59 8.11 -20.20
C LYS A 571 -2.69 9.35 -20.40
N ASP A 572 -3.27 10.45 -20.86
CA ASP A 572 -2.55 11.71 -21.12
C ASP A 572 -2.88 12.81 -20.10
N GLN A 573 -3.43 12.43 -18.94
CA GLN A 573 -3.76 13.41 -17.91
C GLN A 573 -2.51 13.80 -17.10
N PRO A 574 -2.39 15.07 -16.71
CA PRO A 574 -1.35 15.48 -15.79
C PRO A 574 -1.49 14.73 -14.45
N PRO A 575 -0.37 14.55 -13.72
CA PRO A 575 -0.40 13.87 -12.43
C PRO A 575 -1.37 14.57 -11.45
N LYS A 576 -2.07 13.76 -10.65
CA LYS A 576 -3.03 14.18 -9.62
C LYS A 576 -2.32 14.82 -8.44
N LEU A 577 -1.18 14.25 -8.06
CA LEU A 577 -0.24 14.74 -7.06
C LEU A 577 1.16 14.70 -7.65
N GLN A 578 1.98 15.66 -7.30
CA GLN A 578 3.39 15.68 -7.67
C GLN A 578 4.19 16.42 -6.60
N MET A 579 5.33 15.87 -6.22
CA MET A 579 6.32 16.55 -5.40
C MET A 579 7.73 16.17 -5.83
N THR A 580 8.68 17.09 -5.67
CA THR A 580 10.08 16.89 -6.02
C THR A 580 10.95 17.28 -4.85
N TRP A 581 11.99 16.49 -4.60
CA TRP A 581 12.96 16.74 -3.55
C TRP A 581 14.37 16.56 -4.08
N SER A 582 15.31 17.37 -3.62
CA SER A 582 16.72 17.09 -3.85
C SER A 582 17.21 15.96 -2.93
N LEU A 583 18.25 15.24 -3.35
CA LEU A 583 18.84 14.18 -2.54
C LEU A 583 19.42 14.69 -1.22
N ASP A 584 20.00 15.90 -1.22
CA ASP A 584 20.57 16.53 -0.02
C ASP A 584 19.50 16.88 1.01
N GLN A 585 18.36 17.37 0.53
CA GLN A 585 17.16 17.60 1.32
C GLN A 585 16.67 16.33 2.02
N LEU A 586 16.45 15.25 1.27
CA LEU A 586 15.99 13.97 1.84
C LEU A 586 17.05 13.33 2.75
N SER A 587 18.34 13.55 2.48
CA SER A 587 19.44 13.10 3.34
C SER A 587 19.57 13.91 4.63
N GLY A 588 18.87 15.05 4.74
CA GLY A 588 18.94 15.96 5.89
C GLY A 588 20.24 16.80 5.94
N LYS A 589 20.89 17.01 4.79
CA LYS A 589 22.00 17.98 4.69
C LYS A 589 21.50 19.43 4.63
N SER A 590 20.25 19.61 4.19
CA SER A 590 19.53 20.89 4.15
C SER A 590 18.09 20.67 4.59
N ASP A 591 17.51 21.65 5.28
CA ASP A 591 16.10 21.57 5.67
C ASP A 591 15.18 21.55 4.45
N LEU A 592 14.14 20.70 4.50
CA LEU A 592 13.01 20.84 3.60
C LEU A 592 12.15 22.04 4.07
N ALA A 593 11.81 22.94 3.16
CA ALA A 593 11.02 24.12 3.49
C ALA A 593 9.55 23.82 3.87
N GLY A 594 8.86 24.85 4.35
CA GLY A 594 7.41 24.86 4.56
C GLY A 594 6.92 24.31 5.90
N MET A 595 7.77 23.68 6.71
CA MET A 595 7.37 23.16 8.03
C MET A 595 6.79 24.27 8.91
N THR A 596 5.62 24.03 9.51
CA THR A 596 4.98 25.02 10.39
C THR A 596 5.39 24.85 11.85
N ALA A 597 5.76 23.65 12.28
CA ALA A 597 6.40 23.44 13.59
C ALA A 597 7.85 23.93 13.55
N LYS A 598 8.04 25.18 13.96
CA LYS A 598 9.34 25.87 13.90
C LYS A 598 10.01 25.99 15.26
N TYR A 599 9.29 25.71 16.35
CA TYR A 599 9.76 26.07 17.69
C TYR A 599 10.23 24.83 18.47
N PRO A 600 11.24 24.97 19.35
CA PRO A 600 11.65 23.89 20.28
C PRO A 600 10.49 23.28 21.05
N GLN A 601 9.48 24.08 21.38
CA GLN A 601 8.28 23.66 22.11
C GLN A 601 7.45 22.59 21.39
N ASP A 602 7.46 22.57 20.05
CA ASP A 602 6.79 21.52 19.28
C ASP A 602 7.45 20.16 19.55
N PHE A 603 8.78 20.13 19.60
CA PHE A 603 9.56 18.91 19.87
C PHE A 603 9.54 18.53 21.35
N LEU A 604 9.60 19.51 22.27
CA LEU A 604 9.45 19.26 23.72
C LEU A 604 8.09 18.65 24.05
N THR A 605 7.04 19.11 23.40
CA THR A 605 5.69 18.56 23.59
C THR A 605 5.61 17.11 23.11
N MET A 606 6.20 16.77 21.95
CA MET A 606 6.30 15.37 21.50
C MET A 606 7.14 14.53 22.45
N LYS A 607 8.29 15.03 22.90
CA LYS A 607 9.16 14.36 23.88
C LYS A 607 8.37 14.04 25.16
N ARG A 608 7.59 14.99 25.67
CA ARG A 608 6.71 14.78 26.84
C ARG A 608 5.63 13.75 26.60
N ARG A 609 4.98 13.75 25.43
CA ARG A 609 4.01 12.71 25.04
C ARG A 609 4.67 11.33 24.99
N GLY A 610 5.88 11.25 24.42
CA GLY A 610 6.72 10.06 24.40
C GLY A 610 7.03 9.55 25.80
N THR A 611 7.52 10.38 26.72
CA THR A 611 7.88 9.99 28.10
C THR A 611 6.75 9.44 28.96
N LYS A 612 5.47 9.64 28.58
CA LYS A 612 4.32 9.01 29.27
C LYS A 612 4.12 7.55 28.88
N SER A 613 4.60 7.17 27.71
CA SER A 613 4.83 5.78 27.32
C SER A 613 6.24 5.44 27.84
N LYS A 614 6.45 4.37 28.62
CA LYS A 614 7.79 4.01 29.13
C LYS A 614 8.71 3.47 28.01
N VAL A 615 8.75 4.13 26.86
CA VAL A 615 9.83 3.97 25.88
C VAL A 615 11.10 4.43 26.60
N SER A 616 12.06 3.51 26.72
CA SER A 616 13.37 3.74 27.34
C SER A 616 13.89 5.12 26.95
N SER A 617 13.97 6.04 27.94
CA SER A 617 14.41 7.41 27.72
C SER A 617 15.93 7.44 27.50
N SER A 618 16.37 6.86 26.38
CA SER A 618 17.74 7.01 25.95
C SER A 618 17.96 8.50 25.69
N LYS A 619 19.08 9.05 26.15
CA LYS A 619 19.41 10.47 25.95
C LYS A 619 19.57 10.85 24.47
N ASP A 620 19.52 9.87 23.55
CA ASP A 620 19.86 10.01 22.13
C ASP A 620 18.75 9.52 21.17
N GLU A 621 17.49 9.51 21.63
CA GLU A 621 16.34 9.13 20.79
C GLU A 621 15.99 10.22 19.76
N TRP A 622 15.48 9.83 18.59
CA TRP A 622 14.92 10.76 17.60
C TRP A 622 13.49 11.17 17.95
N ILE A 623 13.24 12.47 18.03
CA ILE A 623 11.92 13.05 18.22
C ILE A 623 11.42 13.59 16.90
N CYS A 624 10.40 12.95 16.34
CA CYS A 624 9.78 13.30 15.07
C CYS A 624 8.47 14.06 15.27
N VAL A 625 8.34 15.22 14.63
CA VAL A 625 7.14 16.08 14.69
C VAL A 625 6.47 16.11 13.32
N PRO A 626 5.13 16.00 13.23
CA PRO A 626 4.41 16.18 11.98
C PRO A 626 4.71 17.53 11.31
N TYR A 627 4.73 17.57 9.98
CA TYR A 627 5.01 18.77 9.19
C TYR A 627 4.24 20.03 9.65
N ARG A 628 2.96 19.88 10.00
CA ARG A 628 2.10 20.97 10.48
C ARG A 628 2.14 21.21 12.00
N GLY A 629 3.04 20.54 12.71
CA GLY A 629 3.16 20.60 14.16
C GLY A 629 2.10 19.83 14.93
N ILE A 630 1.90 20.21 16.19
CA ILE A 630 0.91 19.61 17.09
C ILE A 630 -0.25 20.61 17.24
N ALA A 631 -1.48 20.15 17.04
CA ALA A 631 -2.65 20.99 17.27
C ALA A 631 -3.05 20.99 18.76
N PRO A 632 -3.61 22.12 19.23
CA PRO A 632 -4.18 22.21 20.56
C PRO A 632 -5.33 21.23 20.78
N ALA A 633 -5.56 20.83 22.03
CA ALA A 633 -6.67 19.95 22.40
C ALA A 633 -8.03 20.48 21.91
N LEU A 634 -8.26 21.80 21.97
CA LEU A 634 -9.48 22.44 21.46
C LEU A 634 -9.73 22.15 19.97
N HIS A 635 -8.67 22.14 19.15
CA HIS A 635 -8.78 21.82 17.74
C HIS A 635 -9.20 20.36 17.55
N GLU A 636 -8.60 19.42 18.30
CA GLU A 636 -8.95 18.00 18.24
C GLU A 636 -10.41 17.77 18.63
N TYR A 637 -10.90 18.39 19.71
CA TYR A 637 -12.31 18.30 20.12
C TYR A 637 -13.26 18.89 19.08
N THR A 638 -12.92 20.06 18.55
CA THR A 638 -13.74 20.72 17.52
C THR A 638 -13.79 19.88 16.25
N ALA A 639 -12.66 19.30 15.84
CA ALA A 639 -12.58 18.42 14.68
C ALA A 639 -13.47 17.18 14.83
N ASN A 640 -13.39 16.53 16.00
CA ASN A 640 -14.22 15.35 16.31
C ASN A 640 -15.72 15.71 16.33
N ALA A 641 -16.09 16.85 16.90
CA ALA A 641 -17.47 17.32 16.91
C ALA A 641 -18.01 17.60 15.49
N ILE A 642 -17.23 18.29 14.66
CA ILE A 642 -17.60 18.54 13.26
C ILE A 642 -17.73 17.22 12.50
N LEU A 643 -16.82 16.28 12.70
CA LEU A 643 -16.87 14.97 12.04
C LEU A 643 -18.11 14.19 12.44
N PHE A 644 -18.44 14.17 13.74
CA PHE A 644 -19.65 13.52 14.26
C PHE A 644 -20.92 14.13 13.67
N VAL A 645 -21.05 15.46 13.71
CA VAL A 645 -22.22 16.17 13.15
C VAL A 645 -22.34 15.94 11.64
N THR A 646 -21.23 15.99 10.92
CA THR A 646 -21.17 15.73 9.48
C THR A 646 -21.62 14.31 9.16
N PHE A 647 -21.07 13.32 9.88
CA PHE A 647 -21.44 11.92 9.72
C PHE A 647 -22.94 11.72 9.97
N CYS A 648 -23.45 12.24 11.10
CA CYS A 648 -24.87 12.16 11.41
C CYS A 648 -25.74 12.84 10.34
N SER A 649 -25.33 14.00 9.83
CA SER A 649 -26.09 14.72 8.80
C SER A 649 -26.10 13.94 7.48
N LEU A 650 -24.92 13.53 6.98
CA LEU A 650 -24.84 12.78 5.74
C LEU A 650 -25.58 11.45 5.82
N PHE A 651 -25.48 10.73 6.94
CA PHE A 651 -26.06 9.40 7.07
C PHE A 651 -27.57 9.43 7.37
N PHE A 652 -28.02 10.30 8.29
CA PHE A 652 -29.42 10.29 8.74
C PHE A 652 -30.35 11.22 7.96
N SER A 653 -29.87 12.33 7.38
CA SER A 653 -30.74 13.29 6.71
C SER A 653 -31.59 12.69 5.57
N PRO A 654 -31.10 11.76 4.74
CA PRO A 654 -31.93 11.13 3.70
C PRO A 654 -33.04 10.26 4.26
N HIS A 655 -32.80 9.56 5.37
CA HIS A 655 -33.82 8.77 6.05
C HIS A 655 -34.91 9.66 6.66
N VAL A 656 -34.52 10.77 7.29
CA VAL A 656 -35.46 11.76 7.83
C VAL A 656 -36.32 12.36 6.72
N LEU A 657 -35.72 12.72 5.58
CA LEU A 657 -36.43 13.25 4.42
C LEU A 657 -37.44 12.22 3.87
N LEU A 658 -37.03 10.95 3.76
CA LEU A 658 -37.89 9.88 3.25
C LEU A 658 -39.09 9.61 4.17
N ILE A 659 -38.87 9.61 5.49
CA ILE A 659 -39.95 9.52 6.49
C ILE A 659 -40.89 10.74 6.37
N ALA A 660 -40.35 11.95 6.24
CA ALA A 660 -41.15 13.15 6.10
C ALA A 660 -42.03 13.12 4.83
N VAL A 661 -41.46 12.70 3.69
CA VAL A 661 -42.20 12.52 2.43
C VAL A 661 -43.30 11.46 2.61
N PHE A 662 -42.98 10.32 3.22
CA PHE A 662 -43.96 9.27 3.49
C PHE A 662 -45.12 9.76 4.37
N VAL A 663 -44.84 10.52 5.42
CA VAL A 663 -45.86 11.13 6.30
C VAL A 663 -46.74 12.11 5.51
N VAL A 664 -46.16 12.95 4.65
CA VAL A 664 -46.91 13.90 3.80
C VAL A 664 -47.79 13.17 2.79
N VAL A 665 -47.27 12.15 2.12
CA VAL A 665 -48.02 11.33 1.14
C VAL A 665 -49.16 10.59 1.84
N ARG A 666 -48.90 9.94 2.98
CA ARG A 666 -49.92 9.25 3.78
C ARG A 666 -51.02 10.20 4.23
N ARG A 667 -50.66 11.40 4.74
CA ARG A 667 -51.64 12.43 5.13
C ARG A 667 -52.48 12.93 3.96
N ARG A 668 -51.89 13.08 2.77
CA ARG A 668 -52.64 13.44 1.55
C ARG A 668 -53.57 12.33 1.11
N TRP A 669 -53.14 11.07 1.20
CA TRP A 669 -53.96 9.91 0.84
C TRP A 669 -55.12 9.70 1.81
N THR A 670 -54.90 9.83 3.12
CA THR A 670 -55.99 9.75 4.12
C THR A 670 -57.01 10.87 3.92
N ARG A 671 -56.57 12.10 3.67
CA ARG A 671 -57.50 13.22 3.35
C ARG A 671 -58.30 12.98 2.08
N ARG A 672 -57.70 12.41 1.03
CA ARG A 672 -58.44 12.06 -0.19
C ARG A 672 -59.50 10.99 0.07
N LYS A 673 -59.17 9.97 0.87
CA LYS A 673 -60.16 8.95 1.29
C LYS A 673 -61.29 9.53 2.13
N GLU A 674 -60.99 10.46 3.04
CA GLU A 674 -62.02 11.15 3.84
C GLU A 674 -62.96 11.98 2.95
N VAL A 675 -62.44 12.60 1.88
CA VAL A 675 -63.23 13.36 0.89
C VAL A 675 -64.01 12.46 -0.08
N GLU A 676 -63.54 11.24 -0.37
CA GLU A 676 -64.28 10.25 -1.17
C GLU A 676 -65.39 9.53 -0.36
N VAL A 677 -65.31 9.55 0.97
CA VAL A 677 -66.28 8.91 1.88
C VAL A 677 -67.34 9.91 2.40
N SER A 678 -67.06 11.21 2.35
CA SER A 678 -68.02 12.31 2.60
C SER A 678 -68.78 12.69 1.33
#